data_AF-G4QMQ9-F1
#
_entry.id   AF-G4QMQ9-F1
#
_cell.length_a   1.000
_cell.length_b   1.000
_cell.length_c   1.000
_cell.angle_alpha   90.00
_cell.angle_beta   90.00
_cell.angle_gamma   90.00
#
_symmetry.space_group_name_H-M   'P 1'
#
loop_
_entity.id
_entity.type
_entity.pdbx_description
1 polymer ?
#
loop_
_entity_poly.entity_id
_entity_poly.type
_entity_poly.pdbx_seq_one_letter_code
_entity_poly.pdbx_strand_id
1 'polypeptide(L)'
;MLITLNELSVGEVLVSQNSAELLKLKGFLLALSFQDQLNISKLNLDSLDVRLPKPADAELNENKVSPRAGQKPREWLSAIANYRYEPIVLPEIYIPIELTLKNSMLRNICIRQQVQDDSIETILCNDSLALSLAIINQKVDTSIVMGNLHQGTETPMFTPLNLKMTAAVNFAKKFEHNLTLTAHNKDTPIAVVASKESSAKQEAAKQEAAKQDTPIFDNTSGFQFKSQGNINKLNAALTHLPSQQKMLGLASTLELSKPTLPLELDIKFEELSAVIADDLQTLFPSLSDEVISQVKGVSLLQTKIGGDMQGYRLTSMVKMQEIMGVENFELNALVKPMGAKQGARSLIDIQKLNLSGSVGELDYAGKATIASKDNELHELSFNGTLNLESIQLSKLDPALDSLISGQLPHSFTITEASQSVAVNGARLSGAWQNLPLLLVADAELEKSGNVKVEGVRLTQGNNQLNVQGNLYSTTALESIAQLGVKFPDKNKTSDSSLDFTIDLNALSDIYPSLDGQVFAKGNVSGAIETPQIVVQANVKELSAADARLEEAIIDLSVNMAEKLASSAQISISNLFAGGQNIPQLDVLLSGNESEQSLRLSIPEGEYITEQFFRGQLNADNTSWSGKWLEGKVLSSFAELILQDQPDLTVNLQPFSLYLAGHCWEGRGDRLCTEDIDASEQKAKTKIVLDYNVMNEGVAKLLPNFDIDASALNVNIDLNVDWQKQQGLNFSADVLSENAVLVSEGSKVRIEDIVAKVQGTPKNINSNFSFSSTEAGRVVINSQLDLASQPYQHKGSININQFAVSYFASFVTAVKDLNGDINANITFDGPIEKPSLQGQLVIADGAVVLKEYPLKLADYNQKVVFDGSKADFSGQFVLGEGRGSVEGDVDFTDDLIVNIMVAGDKLDIAYETYKFKVSPDLKIKLSPELLSISGKVDVPYARVKIKSLPPSAKSPSQDIIVVDEKKVAKQGQLPIDVDLNILIDKDKKGEVKLDALDLKAELSGDLRVQVDAQNTRVNGLVQVLKGSYEAYSQVLQIRKGEITFSGQPDVPAFDIEAIRNPLNTNDGVIAGIRVTGNAIKPSVDLFSEPSMEQAKQLSYLITGAGTFGGGSGNSEETTMVNALVSFGVGQSENGIGSLGQKLGVKDLNLQTAGQGQGTKVELSGQLAEGVKITYGVGVFDSISEVSVHYQLLPQVYLEAVSGVNNTLDLYYQITSKD
;
A
#
# COMPACT_ATOMS: atom_id res chain seq x y z
N MET A 1 -5.83 28.90 -2.75
CA MET A 1 -5.81 30.03 -1.80
C MET A 1 -4.54 29.88 -0.97
N LEU A 2 -3.58 30.82 -1.01
CA LEU A 2 -3.49 32.08 -0.22
C LEU A 2 -3.18 31.75 1.28
N ILE A 3 -2.13 32.24 1.97
CA ILE A 3 -1.17 33.38 1.86
C ILE A 3 0.15 32.98 2.62
N THR A 4 1.42 33.41 2.43
CA THR A 4 2.37 33.83 1.35
C THR A 4 3.81 33.62 1.92
N LEU A 5 4.91 33.29 1.23
CA LEU A 5 5.61 33.77 0.00
C LEU A 5 6.66 34.91 0.25
N ASN A 6 7.81 34.83 -0.44
CA ASN A 6 9.06 35.65 -0.40
C ASN A 6 10.06 35.28 0.72
N GLU A 7 11.39 35.31 0.54
CA GLU A 7 12.27 35.78 -0.58
C GLU A 7 13.08 34.58 -1.16
N LEU A 8 13.29 34.39 -2.48
CA LEU A 8 14.23 35.05 -3.43
C LEU A 8 15.74 34.97 -3.04
N SER A 9 16.70 34.66 -3.93
CA SER A 9 16.61 34.15 -5.33
C SER A 9 17.93 33.61 -5.91
N VAL A 10 17.80 32.65 -6.84
CA VAL A 10 18.67 32.17 -7.95
C VAL A 10 19.97 32.93 -8.30
N GLY A 11 21.02 32.16 -8.63
CA GLY A 11 22.14 32.52 -9.52
C GLY A 11 22.68 31.29 -10.28
N GLU A 12 23.06 31.42 -11.56
CA GLU A 12 23.29 30.30 -12.50
C GLU A 12 24.80 29.99 -12.79
N VAL A 13 25.01 29.03 -13.72
CA VAL A 13 26.15 28.86 -14.67
C VAL A 13 27.15 27.71 -14.44
N LEU A 14 26.77 26.53 -14.94
CA LEU A 14 27.42 25.74 -16.01
C LEU A 14 28.97 25.60 -16.13
N VAL A 15 29.41 24.33 -16.16
CA VAL A 15 30.50 23.71 -16.97
C VAL A 15 31.97 24.14 -16.73
N SER A 16 32.80 23.19 -16.27
CA SER A 16 33.94 22.62 -17.03
C SER A 16 34.76 21.63 -16.18
N GLN A 17 35.46 20.69 -16.84
CA GLN A 17 36.52 19.89 -16.22
C GLN A 17 37.79 20.72 -15.94
N ASN A 18 38.63 20.20 -15.03
CA ASN A 18 40.04 20.55 -14.82
C ASN A 18 40.37 22.00 -14.42
N SER A 19 40.02 22.39 -13.20
CA SER A 19 40.82 23.30 -12.36
C SER A 19 40.49 23.11 -10.89
N ALA A 20 41.50 23.12 -10.03
CA ALA A 20 41.32 23.16 -8.57
C ALA A 20 41.68 24.57 -8.09
N GLU A 21 40.71 25.30 -7.54
CA GLU A 21 40.97 26.59 -6.87
C GLU A 21 40.43 26.59 -5.43
N LEU A 22 41.14 27.33 -4.58
CA LEU A 22 40.90 27.44 -3.15
C LEU A 22 40.10 28.72 -2.87
N LEU A 23 39.12 28.65 -1.96
CA LEU A 23 38.67 29.83 -1.22
C LEU A 23 38.59 29.57 0.29
N LYS A 24 38.59 30.65 1.06
CA LYS A 24 39.37 30.73 2.30
C LYS A 24 38.74 31.71 3.30
N LEU A 25 39.00 31.47 4.59
CA LEU A 25 38.60 32.22 5.80
C LEU A 25 37.30 31.71 6.45
N LYS A 26 37.23 31.54 7.78
CA LYS A 26 38.30 31.70 8.80
C LYS A 26 38.86 30.34 9.25
N GLY A 27 40.04 29.97 8.73
CA GLY A 27 40.94 28.93 9.25
C GLY A 27 40.28 27.61 9.67
N PHE A 28 40.08 26.62 8.81
CA PHE A 28 41.04 26.12 7.81
C PHE A 28 40.40 25.73 6.46
N LEU A 29 41.23 25.20 5.56
CA LEU A 29 40.82 24.68 4.25
C LEU A 29 40.67 23.15 4.29
N LEU A 30 39.65 22.63 3.61
CA LEU A 30 39.49 21.22 3.28
C LEU A 30 39.36 21.07 1.76
N ALA A 31 40.06 20.10 1.21
CA ALA A 31 39.88 19.60 -0.15
C ALA A 31 39.99 18.08 -0.08
N LEU A 32 39.01 17.36 -0.64
CA LEU A 32 38.95 15.90 -0.66
C LEU A 32 39.09 15.42 -2.10
N SER A 33 40.02 14.49 -2.36
CA SER A 33 39.69 13.14 -2.85
C SER A 33 40.96 12.31 -3.07
N PHE A 34 40.77 11.00 -3.23
CA PHE A 34 41.80 9.99 -3.46
C PHE A 34 42.01 9.75 -4.96
N GLN A 35 43.18 9.23 -5.35
CA GLN A 35 43.28 7.82 -5.79
C GLN A 35 44.72 7.38 -6.07
N ASP A 36 44.92 6.06 -6.10
CA ASP A 36 46.18 5.38 -6.25
C ASP A 36 46.77 5.45 -7.67
N GLN A 37 48.10 5.37 -7.77
CA GLN A 37 48.74 4.19 -8.37
C GLN A 37 50.21 4.07 -7.95
N LEU A 38 50.69 2.83 -7.90
CA LEU A 38 52.02 2.46 -7.42
C LEU A 38 53.10 2.77 -8.47
N ASN A 39 54.31 3.16 -8.06
CA ASN A 39 55.48 3.06 -8.94
C ASN A 39 56.79 2.68 -8.22
N ILE A 40 57.08 1.38 -8.20
CA ILE A 40 58.36 0.80 -7.76
C ILE A 40 59.22 0.57 -9.01
N SER A 41 60.12 1.51 -9.37
CA SER A 41 60.99 1.34 -10.56
C SER A 41 62.40 1.98 -10.48
N LYS A 42 63.19 1.54 -9.49
CA LYS A 42 64.68 1.44 -9.49
C LYS A 42 65.10 0.67 -8.23
N LEU A 43 65.32 -0.64 -8.30
CA LEU A 43 66.58 -1.32 -8.69
C LEU A 43 67.80 -0.93 -7.82
N ASN A 44 68.67 -1.87 -7.41
CA ASN A 44 68.81 -3.26 -7.86
C ASN A 44 68.98 -4.28 -6.71
N LEU A 45 68.74 -5.55 -7.02
CA LEU A 45 69.07 -6.71 -6.18
C LEU A 45 70.58 -7.03 -6.27
N ASP A 46 71.08 -7.88 -5.36
CA ASP A 46 71.89 -9.04 -5.79
C ASP A 46 71.91 -10.18 -4.75
N SER A 47 72.04 -11.41 -5.24
CA SER A 47 72.31 -12.67 -4.51
C SER A 47 71.40 -13.06 -3.32
N LEU A 48 70.34 -13.81 -3.65
CA LEU A 48 69.90 -14.96 -2.84
C LEU A 48 70.93 -16.11 -3.04
N ASP A 49 71.22 -16.92 -1.99
CA ASP A 49 71.12 -18.40 -1.96
C ASP A 49 71.99 -19.06 -0.84
N VAL A 50 71.97 -20.40 -0.70
CA VAL A 50 71.92 -21.07 0.61
C VAL A 50 72.87 -22.29 0.79
N ARG A 51 73.56 -22.32 1.95
CA ARG A 51 74.15 -23.47 2.72
C ARG A 51 75.39 -24.26 2.22
N LEU A 52 76.42 -24.21 3.09
CA LEU A 52 77.21 -25.32 3.69
C LEU A 52 78.12 -26.20 2.80
N PRO A 53 79.40 -26.38 3.21
CA PRO A 53 79.77 -27.68 3.78
C PRO A 53 80.82 -27.67 4.94
N LYS A 54 81.03 -28.86 5.52
CA LYS A 54 82.27 -29.36 6.15
C LYS A 54 82.67 -30.65 5.40
N PRO A 55 83.92 -31.17 5.49
CA PRO A 55 85.21 -30.56 5.86
C PRO A 55 86.30 -30.79 4.76
N ALA A 56 87.52 -30.30 4.96
CA ALA A 56 88.76 -30.85 4.38
C ALA A 56 90.00 -30.33 5.14
N ASP A 57 91.14 -31.04 5.03
CA ASP A 57 92.39 -30.80 5.78
C ASP A 57 93.49 -30.10 4.93
N ALA A 58 94.62 -29.81 5.62
CA ALA A 58 95.97 -29.54 5.11
C ALA A 58 96.29 -28.09 4.65
N GLU A 59 97.50 -27.53 4.83
CA GLU A 59 98.80 -28.10 5.26
C GLU A 59 99.57 -27.28 6.33
N LEU A 60 100.10 -28.02 7.32
CA LEU A 60 101.47 -28.02 7.88
C LEU A 60 102.13 -26.83 8.65
N ASN A 61 102.88 -27.29 9.67
CA ASN A 61 104.04 -26.70 10.37
C ASN A 61 103.81 -25.56 11.40
N GLU A 62 104.33 -25.65 12.64
CA GLU A 62 105.17 -26.70 13.24
C GLU A 62 105.12 -26.72 14.80
N ASN A 63 105.28 -27.91 15.42
CA ASN A 63 105.81 -28.17 16.80
C ASN A 63 105.15 -27.44 18.03
N LYS A 64 104.80 -28.07 19.18
CA LYS A 64 105.15 -29.38 19.78
C LYS A 64 104.32 -29.66 21.07
N VAL A 65 104.11 -30.95 21.42
CA VAL A 65 103.83 -31.53 22.79
C VAL A 65 102.57 -31.01 23.55
N SER A 66 101.48 -31.73 23.82
CA SER A 66 101.20 -33.15 24.20
C SER A 66 101.46 -33.47 25.72
N PRO A 67 100.85 -34.51 26.36
CA PRO A 67 99.67 -34.29 27.22
C PRO A 67 99.64 -35.10 28.56
N ARG A 68 98.55 -34.96 29.36
CA ARG A 68 97.84 -35.96 30.24
C ARG A 68 96.91 -35.22 31.22
N ALA A 69 95.65 -35.56 31.52
CA ALA A 69 94.90 -36.82 31.73
C ALA A 69 94.95 -37.36 33.18
N GLY A 70 93.80 -37.42 33.88
CA GLY A 70 93.69 -37.89 35.27
C GLY A 70 92.32 -37.74 35.97
N GLN A 71 91.38 -38.65 35.66
CA GLN A 71 90.28 -39.20 36.49
C GLN A 71 89.54 -38.41 37.62
N LYS A 72 88.19 -38.42 37.54
CA LYS A 72 87.22 -38.42 38.68
C LYS A 72 87.21 -39.82 39.36
N PRO A 73 86.53 -40.11 40.51
CA PRO A 73 85.49 -39.38 41.28
C PRO A 73 85.87 -39.25 42.80
N ARG A 74 85.02 -39.06 43.86
CA ARG A 74 83.65 -39.56 44.14
C ARG A 74 82.99 -38.96 45.42
N GLU A 75 81.64 -38.97 45.43
CA GLU A 75 80.66 -39.05 46.57
C GLU A 75 80.83 -38.23 47.88
N TRP A 76 80.10 -37.11 47.94
CA TRP A 76 78.99 -36.78 48.86
C TRP A 76 78.82 -37.33 50.30
N LEU A 77 78.36 -36.40 51.17
CA LEU A 77 77.33 -36.53 52.25
C LEU A 77 77.61 -37.33 53.54
N SER A 78 77.69 -36.59 54.67
CA SER A 78 76.84 -36.78 55.88
C SER A 78 77.12 -35.68 56.94
N ALA A 79 76.35 -35.64 58.04
CA ALA A 79 76.48 -34.74 59.22
C ALA A 79 76.38 -33.22 58.92
N ILE A 80 75.22 -32.61 58.63
CA ILE A 80 74.00 -32.44 59.46
C ILE A 80 74.18 -31.55 60.72
N ALA A 81 73.41 -30.44 60.72
CA ALA A 81 72.91 -29.62 61.84
C ALA A 81 73.80 -28.56 62.54
N ASN A 82 73.14 -27.42 62.81
CA ASN A 82 73.39 -26.39 63.83
C ASN A 82 74.62 -25.46 63.69
N TYR A 83 74.40 -24.27 63.12
CA TYR A 83 74.78 -22.97 63.72
C TYR A 83 73.84 -21.86 63.24
N ARG A 84 73.77 -20.71 63.94
CA ARG A 84 72.79 -19.62 63.70
C ARG A 84 73.43 -18.22 63.75
N TYR A 85 73.05 -17.38 62.78
CA TYR A 85 72.95 -15.91 62.77
C TYR A 85 74.18 -14.98 62.82
N GLU A 86 74.09 -13.95 61.94
CA GLU A 86 74.66 -12.58 61.98
C GLU A 86 76.21 -12.39 61.90
N PRO A 87 76.69 -11.21 61.47
CA PRO A 87 76.42 -10.63 60.14
C PRO A 87 77.72 -10.20 59.42
N ILE A 88 77.83 -10.43 58.11
CA ILE A 88 79.04 -10.04 57.35
C ILE A 88 78.84 -8.66 56.69
N VAL A 89 79.53 -7.66 57.21
CA VAL A 89 79.86 -6.43 56.49
C VAL A 89 81.03 -6.73 55.55
N LEU A 90 80.92 -6.37 54.27
CA LEU A 90 82.04 -6.34 53.33
C LEU A 90 82.41 -4.88 53.01
N PRO A 91 83.71 -4.52 53.02
CA PRO A 91 84.17 -3.15 52.82
C PRO A 91 84.22 -2.73 51.33
N GLU A 92 84.46 -1.45 51.12
CA GLU A 92 84.66 -0.85 49.79
C GLU A 92 85.83 -1.49 49.03
N ILE A 93 85.65 -1.69 47.72
CA ILE A 93 86.72 -2.06 46.79
C ILE A 93 86.71 -1.08 45.62
N TYR A 94 87.80 -0.33 45.48
CA TYR A 94 88.05 0.52 44.31
C TYR A 94 88.49 -0.36 43.13
N ILE A 95 87.92 -0.14 41.96
CA ILE A 95 88.38 -0.74 40.70
C ILE A 95 88.78 0.39 39.75
N PRO A 96 90.07 0.53 39.39
CA PRO A 96 90.50 1.49 38.38
C PRO A 96 90.10 1.02 36.98
N ILE A 97 89.61 1.93 36.14
CA ILE A 97 89.39 1.68 34.71
C ILE A 97 90.47 2.40 33.92
N GLU A 98 91.51 1.67 33.53
CA GLU A 98 92.59 2.14 32.67
C GLU A 98 92.19 2.01 31.19
N LEU A 99 91.74 3.11 30.58
CA LEU A 99 91.30 3.13 29.19
C LEU A 99 92.48 3.14 28.19
N THR A 100 92.98 1.95 27.85
CA THR A 100 93.93 1.80 26.74
C THR A 100 93.20 1.87 25.39
N LEU A 101 93.17 3.04 24.78
CA LEU A 101 92.62 3.24 23.43
C LEU A 101 93.47 2.53 22.36
N LYS A 102 92.84 1.62 21.60
CA LYS A 102 93.31 1.19 20.27
C LYS A 102 92.21 1.41 19.25
N ASN A 103 92.43 2.37 18.35
CA ASN A 103 91.60 2.73 17.20
C ASN A 103 90.11 3.02 17.48
N SER A 104 89.84 4.21 18.03
CA SER A 104 88.55 4.91 17.85
C SER A 104 88.81 6.42 17.89
N MET A 105 88.22 7.21 16.98
CA MET A 105 88.33 8.67 17.02
C MET A 105 87.13 9.29 17.74
N LEU A 106 87.39 10.10 18.76
CA LEU A 106 86.42 11.06 19.29
C LEU A 106 86.45 12.34 18.45
N ARG A 107 85.29 12.93 18.17
CA ARG A 107 85.16 14.27 17.61
C ARG A 107 84.38 15.17 18.57
N ASN A 108 84.72 16.45 18.57
CA ASN A 108 83.94 17.56 19.12
C ASN A 108 83.64 17.50 20.64
N ILE A 109 84.69 17.57 21.46
CA ILE A 109 84.61 18.15 22.81
C ILE A 109 85.63 19.30 22.89
N CYS A 110 85.21 20.45 23.41
CA CYS A 110 86.07 21.60 23.66
C CYS A 110 85.91 22.05 25.12
N ILE A 111 87.01 22.06 25.87
CA ILE A 111 87.05 22.53 27.26
C ILE A 111 87.98 23.74 27.31
N ARG A 112 87.57 24.81 28.01
CA ARG A 112 88.38 26.02 28.18
C ARG A 112 88.34 26.52 29.61
N GLN A 113 89.32 26.10 30.41
CA GLN A 113 89.48 26.55 31.78
C GLN A 113 89.96 28.02 31.83
N GLN A 114 89.25 28.86 32.58
CA GLN A 114 89.73 30.17 33.03
C GLN A 114 90.51 29.97 34.33
N VAL A 115 91.71 30.57 34.45
CA VAL A 115 92.74 30.14 35.41
C VAL A 115 92.70 30.93 36.75
N GLN A 116 91.63 31.69 37.03
CA GLN A 116 91.60 32.60 38.21
C GLN A 116 90.55 32.31 39.28
N ASP A 117 89.31 31.91 38.95
CA ASP A 117 88.20 31.86 39.94
C ASP A 117 87.56 30.47 40.15
N ASP A 118 88.24 29.40 39.70
CA ASP A 118 87.90 27.97 39.96
C ASP A 118 86.46 27.52 39.58
N SER A 119 85.79 28.28 38.70
CA SER A 119 84.48 27.95 38.12
C SER A 119 84.60 27.05 36.89
N ILE A 120 83.81 25.98 36.83
CA ILE A 120 83.73 25.08 35.67
C ILE A 120 82.49 25.40 34.85
N GLU A 121 82.65 26.32 33.89
CA GLU A 121 81.61 26.61 32.89
C GLU A 121 81.69 25.58 31.75
N THR A 122 80.57 24.97 31.38
CA THR A 122 80.51 23.90 30.37
C THR A 122 79.53 24.28 29.26
N ILE A 123 80.01 24.43 28.03
CA ILE A 123 79.18 24.77 26.86
C ILE A 123 79.14 23.58 25.90
N LEU A 124 77.94 23.06 25.66
CA LEU A 124 77.64 22.20 24.52
C LEU A 124 77.37 23.08 23.29
N CYS A 125 78.07 22.83 22.18
CA CYS A 125 77.84 23.52 20.92
C CYS A 125 77.12 22.61 19.92
N ASN A 126 75.81 22.81 19.81
CA ASN A 126 74.91 22.33 18.77
C ASN A 126 73.83 23.40 18.58
N ASP A 127 73.29 23.56 17.37
CA ASP A 127 72.63 24.79 16.91
C ASP A 127 71.26 25.14 17.55
N SER A 128 70.84 24.42 18.61
CA SER A 128 69.53 24.60 19.26
C SER A 128 69.48 24.45 20.79
N LEU A 129 70.59 24.18 21.50
CA LEU A 129 70.53 23.85 22.94
C LEU A 129 71.69 24.42 23.78
N ALA A 130 71.35 25.25 24.78
CA ALA A 130 72.28 25.69 25.83
C ALA A 130 71.86 25.12 27.20
N LEU A 131 72.79 24.49 27.90
CA LEU A 131 72.54 23.80 29.16
C LEU A 131 73.56 24.25 30.20
N SER A 132 73.10 24.96 31.23
CA SER A 132 73.95 25.56 32.26
C SER A 132 73.81 24.80 33.60
N LEU A 133 74.94 24.30 34.11
CA LEU A 133 75.09 23.81 35.47
C LEU A 133 75.85 24.85 36.29
N ALA A 134 75.23 25.35 37.36
CA ALA A 134 75.92 26.13 38.38
C ALA A 134 75.88 25.36 39.71
N ILE A 135 77.06 25.04 40.26
CA ILE A 135 77.17 24.43 41.59
C ILE A 135 77.41 25.55 42.60
N ILE A 136 76.38 25.87 43.39
CA ILE A 136 76.41 26.96 44.37
C ILE A 136 75.99 26.38 45.73
N ASN A 137 76.84 26.56 46.75
CA ASN A 137 76.59 26.12 48.13
C ASN A 137 76.12 24.65 48.26
N GLN A 138 76.79 23.74 47.54
CA GLN A 138 76.51 22.29 47.50
C GLN A 138 75.12 21.88 46.98
N LYS A 139 74.36 22.82 46.39
CA LYS A 139 73.26 22.47 45.46
C LYS A 139 73.76 22.56 44.03
N VAL A 140 73.21 21.69 43.19
CA VAL A 140 73.36 21.73 41.73
C VAL A 140 72.08 22.33 41.17
N ASP A 141 72.09 23.63 40.90
CA ASP A 141 70.98 24.26 40.18
C ASP A 141 71.22 24.12 38.67
N THR A 142 70.26 23.48 38.00
CA THR A 142 70.28 23.23 36.56
C THR A 142 69.26 24.11 35.87
N SER A 143 69.72 24.93 34.93
CA SER A 143 68.85 25.69 34.03
C SER A 143 69.07 25.26 32.58
N ILE A 144 67.98 24.88 31.93
CA ILE A 144 67.94 24.55 30.50
C ILE A 144 67.18 25.69 29.84
N VAL A 145 67.82 26.36 28.88
CA VAL A 145 67.19 27.44 28.10
C VAL A 145 67.15 26.99 26.66
N MET A 146 65.94 26.80 26.14
CA MET A 146 65.68 26.52 24.73
C MET A 146 65.30 27.82 24.03
N GLY A 147 65.92 28.11 22.89
CA GLY A 147 65.66 29.29 22.10
C GLY A 147 66.37 29.18 20.75
N ASN A 148 65.69 29.58 19.68
CA ASN A 148 66.22 29.45 18.33
C ASN A 148 67.26 30.53 18.01
N LEU A 149 68.27 30.15 17.22
CA LEU A 149 69.21 31.06 16.58
C LEU A 149 69.19 30.80 15.07
N HIS A 150 68.85 31.81 14.29
CA HIS A 150 68.93 31.80 12.83
C HIS A 150 69.57 33.11 12.36
N GLN A 151 70.39 33.05 11.31
CA GLN A 151 70.97 34.21 10.67
C GLN A 151 70.43 34.37 9.24
N GLY A 152 69.82 35.53 8.98
CA GLY A 152 69.22 35.89 7.68
C GLY A 152 67.70 35.65 7.64
N THR A 153 66.86 36.66 7.44
CA THR A 153 67.12 38.12 7.48
C THR A 153 65.83 38.84 7.88
N GLU A 154 65.96 39.91 8.64
CA GLU A 154 64.89 40.81 9.12
C GLU A 154 63.91 40.22 10.18
N THR A 155 63.82 40.97 11.27
CA THR A 155 63.22 40.71 12.60
C THR A 155 61.68 40.66 12.65
N PRO A 156 61.05 40.18 13.76
CA PRO A 156 61.63 39.85 15.06
C PRO A 156 61.36 38.41 15.58
N MET A 157 62.11 38.00 16.60
CA MET A 157 61.93 36.74 17.33
C MET A 157 62.00 37.02 18.85
N PHE A 158 60.95 36.68 19.59
CA PHE A 158 60.84 36.44 21.06
C PHE A 158 59.36 36.03 21.33
N THR A 159 58.99 35.29 22.38
CA THR A 159 59.70 34.94 23.61
C THR A 159 59.65 33.42 23.88
N PRO A 160 60.69 32.77 24.48
CA PRO A 160 60.59 31.39 24.92
C PRO A 160 59.64 31.22 26.12
N LEU A 161 58.97 30.06 26.19
CA LEU A 161 58.07 29.75 27.29
C LEU A 161 58.85 29.58 28.61
N ASN A 162 58.39 30.22 29.69
CA ASN A 162 59.17 30.36 30.93
C ASN A 162 59.14 29.06 31.77
N LEU A 163 60.03 28.13 31.43
CA LEU A 163 60.28 26.87 32.13
C LEU A 163 61.22 27.08 33.33
N LYS A 164 60.63 27.23 34.52
CA LYS A 164 61.35 27.24 35.79
C LYS A 164 61.59 25.81 36.28
N MET A 165 62.76 25.26 35.97
CA MET A 165 63.26 24.04 36.62
C MET A 165 63.85 24.37 37.99
N THR A 166 63.66 23.49 38.96
CA THR A 166 64.30 23.54 40.29
C THR A 166 64.61 22.11 40.69
N ALA A 167 65.90 21.77 40.80
CA ALA A 167 66.35 20.41 41.06
C ALA A 167 67.19 20.34 42.35
N ALA A 168 66.99 19.30 43.15
CA ALA A 168 67.80 19.01 44.32
C ALA A 168 68.05 17.51 44.41
N VAL A 169 69.32 17.10 44.30
CA VAL A 169 69.75 15.70 44.45
C VAL A 169 70.56 15.56 45.73
N ASN A 170 70.07 14.74 46.67
CA ASN A 170 70.70 14.42 47.94
C ASN A 170 71.46 13.10 47.84
N PHE A 171 72.70 13.19 47.37
CA PHE A 171 73.60 12.04 47.19
C PHE A 171 73.83 11.23 48.49
N ALA A 172 73.77 11.88 49.66
CA ALA A 172 73.94 11.22 50.96
C ALA A 172 72.81 10.25 51.33
N LYS A 173 71.68 10.26 50.60
CA LYS A 173 70.54 9.35 50.81
C LYS A 173 70.24 8.50 49.58
N LYS A 174 71.21 7.70 49.12
CA LYS A 174 71.03 6.72 48.02
C LYS A 174 70.39 7.31 46.76
N PHE A 175 70.83 8.50 46.35
CA PHE A 175 70.29 9.26 45.20
C PHE A 175 68.81 9.69 45.36
N GLU A 176 68.36 10.05 46.57
CA GLU A 176 67.12 10.82 46.75
C GLU A 176 67.17 12.14 45.96
N HIS A 177 66.26 12.35 45.01
CA HIS A 177 66.08 13.58 44.25
C HIS A 177 64.69 14.18 44.46
N ASN A 178 64.58 15.49 44.27
CA ASN A 178 63.34 16.22 44.08
C ASN A 178 63.54 17.24 42.95
N LEU A 179 62.77 17.07 41.88
CA LEU A 179 62.76 17.87 40.66
C LEU A 179 61.38 18.52 40.54
N THR A 180 61.33 19.84 40.47
CA THR A 180 60.11 20.61 40.18
C THR A 180 60.34 21.42 38.91
N LEU A 181 59.69 21.01 37.82
CA LEU A 181 59.56 21.76 36.58
C LEU A 181 58.24 22.53 36.63
N THR A 182 58.28 23.84 36.42
CA THR A 182 57.09 24.70 36.36
C THR A 182 57.13 25.50 35.06
N ALA A 183 56.21 25.23 34.15
CA ALA A 183 56.07 25.92 32.86
C ALA A 183 54.92 26.93 32.96
N HIS A 184 55.20 28.20 32.69
CA HIS A 184 54.21 29.28 32.75
C HIS A 184 53.83 29.76 31.35
N ASN A 185 52.52 29.85 31.08
CA ASN A 185 52.01 30.49 29.86
C ASN A 185 52.08 32.01 30.03
N LYS A 186 52.85 32.70 29.18
CA LYS A 186 52.99 34.16 29.24
C LYS A 186 53.44 34.77 27.91
N ASP A 187 52.50 35.35 27.17
CA ASP A 187 52.68 36.66 26.54
C ASP A 187 51.33 37.28 26.15
N THR A 188 51.17 38.59 26.41
CA THR A 188 50.04 39.40 25.93
C THR A 188 50.56 40.81 25.63
N PRO A 189 50.67 41.24 24.35
CA PRO A 189 51.24 42.54 24.03
C PRO A 189 50.35 43.71 24.47
N ILE A 190 50.92 44.69 25.18
CA ILE A 190 50.25 45.97 25.43
C ILE A 190 50.40 46.84 24.17
N ALA A 191 49.33 47.00 23.41
CA ALA A 191 49.29 47.91 22.28
C ALA A 191 49.23 49.38 22.76
N VAL A 192 50.26 50.17 22.44
CA VAL A 192 50.31 51.61 22.73
C VAL A 192 49.92 52.41 21.49
N VAL A 193 48.85 53.20 21.59
CA VAL A 193 48.44 54.17 20.57
C VAL A 193 49.00 55.56 20.93
N ALA A 194 49.28 56.38 19.91
CA ALA A 194 49.98 57.67 20.00
C ALA A 194 49.36 58.66 21.03
N SER A 195 50.12 59.62 21.59
CA SER A 195 50.79 60.69 20.85
C SER A 195 51.55 61.68 21.76
N LYS A 196 52.41 62.54 21.15
CA LYS A 196 52.80 63.94 21.52
C LYS A 196 53.12 64.28 23.00
N GLU A 197 54.12 65.09 23.38
CA GLU A 197 55.15 65.92 22.73
C GLU A 197 56.16 66.37 23.83
N SER A 198 57.29 67.07 23.62
CA SER A 198 57.84 67.72 22.42
C SER A 198 59.38 67.58 22.29
N SER A 199 60.19 68.48 22.86
CA SER A 199 61.55 68.72 22.36
C SER A 199 62.54 69.48 23.28
N ALA A 200 63.82 69.09 23.17
CA ALA A 200 65.04 69.90 23.41
C ALA A 200 65.40 70.29 24.87
N LYS A 201 66.69 70.52 25.24
CA LYS A 201 67.90 70.80 24.42
C LYS A 201 69.23 70.39 25.13
N GLN A 202 70.31 70.28 24.35
CA GLN A 202 71.75 70.24 24.70
C GLN A 202 72.38 68.97 25.34
N GLU A 203 73.16 68.25 24.51
CA GLU A 203 74.63 68.13 24.59
C GLU A 203 75.31 68.12 25.99
N ALA A 204 76.23 67.21 26.35
CA ALA A 204 77.04 66.28 25.55
C ALA A 204 77.68 65.13 26.40
N ALA A 205 78.47 64.28 25.72
CA ALA A 205 79.47 63.32 26.23
C ALA A 205 79.00 61.94 26.78
N LYS A 206 79.33 60.90 25.98
CA LYS A 206 79.90 59.57 26.34
C LYS A 206 79.70 59.08 27.79
N GLN A 207 79.16 57.89 28.05
CA GLN A 207 79.47 56.60 27.41
C GLN A 207 78.30 55.60 27.50
N GLU A 208 78.35 54.50 26.76
CA GLU A 208 77.24 53.53 26.63
C GLU A 208 77.00 52.65 27.88
N ALA A 209 75.79 52.09 27.97
CA ALA A 209 75.32 51.31 29.11
C ALA A 209 74.51 50.08 28.66
N ALA A 210 74.46 49.06 29.51
CA ALA A 210 73.48 47.98 29.45
C ALA A 210 72.79 47.86 30.81
N LYS A 211 71.45 47.86 30.83
CA LYS A 211 70.65 47.57 32.03
C LYS A 211 70.46 46.06 32.18
N GLN A 212 70.30 45.59 33.41
CA GLN A 212 69.70 44.28 33.66
C GLN A 212 68.18 44.43 33.74
N ASP A 213 67.46 43.68 32.90
CA ASP A 213 66.03 43.46 33.05
C ASP A 213 65.79 42.19 33.88
N THR A 214 64.89 42.27 34.87
CA THR A 214 64.55 41.13 35.74
C THR A 214 63.08 40.77 35.53
N PRO A 215 62.76 39.63 34.90
CA PRO A 215 61.37 39.27 34.60
C PRO A 215 60.59 38.88 35.86
N ILE A 216 59.40 39.45 36.02
CA ILE A 216 58.42 39.04 37.04
C ILE A 216 57.62 37.85 36.51
N PHE A 217 57.68 36.73 37.24
CA PHE A 217 56.93 35.50 36.95
C PHE A 217 55.51 35.61 37.52
N ASP A 218 54.53 35.15 36.75
CA ASP A 218 53.15 34.95 37.21
C ASP A 218 52.97 33.48 37.60
N ASN A 219 52.44 33.23 38.80
CA ASN A 219 52.23 31.87 39.31
C ASN A 219 50.81 31.33 39.03
N THR A 220 49.94 32.11 38.38
CA THR A 220 48.52 31.77 38.18
C THR A 220 48.23 30.95 36.92
N SER A 221 49.16 30.85 35.96
CA SER A 221 49.00 30.12 34.68
C SER A 221 50.03 29.00 34.47
N GLY A 222 49.63 27.95 33.74
CA GLY A 222 50.51 26.89 33.22
C GLY A 222 50.49 25.55 33.97
N PHE A 223 51.56 24.75 33.85
CA PHE A 223 51.67 23.41 34.43
C PHE A 223 52.92 23.23 35.31
N GLN A 224 52.80 22.38 36.33
CA GLN A 224 53.89 22.00 37.22
C GLN A 224 54.08 20.49 37.29
N PHE A 225 55.19 20.01 36.75
CA PHE A 225 55.66 18.63 36.92
C PHE A 225 56.61 18.54 38.12
N LYS A 226 56.17 17.83 39.16
CA LYS A 226 57.03 17.44 40.29
C LYS A 226 57.45 15.98 40.12
N SER A 227 58.67 15.65 40.50
CA SER A 227 59.19 14.27 40.57
C SER A 227 60.14 14.13 41.75
N GLN A 228 59.85 13.20 42.65
CA GLN A 228 60.66 12.95 43.84
C GLN A 228 60.84 11.45 44.10
N GLY A 229 62.05 11.02 44.38
CA GLY A 229 62.35 9.59 44.42
C GLY A 229 63.82 9.25 44.63
N ASN A 230 64.16 7.97 44.64
CA ASN A 230 65.51 7.43 44.59
C ASN A 230 65.57 6.27 43.57
N ILE A 231 66.73 5.62 43.43
CA ILE A 231 66.93 4.56 42.43
C ILE A 231 65.94 3.37 42.53
N ASN A 232 65.29 3.17 43.69
CA ASN A 232 64.29 2.12 43.88
C ASN A 232 62.83 2.64 43.93
N LYS A 233 62.58 3.96 43.90
CA LYS A 233 61.24 4.54 44.00
C LYS A 233 61.13 5.90 43.33
N LEU A 234 60.25 6.07 42.35
CA LEU A 234 59.91 7.36 41.73
C LEU A 234 58.49 7.78 42.12
N ASN A 235 58.25 9.09 42.34
CA ASN A 235 56.90 9.63 42.52
C ASN A 235 56.82 10.98 41.79
N ALA A 236 56.26 10.98 40.59
CA ALA A 236 55.99 12.19 39.84
C ALA A 236 54.51 12.58 39.83
N ALA A 237 54.21 13.84 39.56
CA ALA A 237 52.88 14.36 39.37
C ALA A 237 52.91 15.63 38.50
N LEU A 238 52.02 15.71 37.50
CA LEU A 238 51.76 16.90 36.71
C LEU A 238 50.51 17.60 37.26
N THR A 239 50.62 18.88 37.57
CA THR A 239 49.58 19.69 38.22
C THR A 239 49.28 20.92 37.37
N HIS A 240 48.01 21.19 37.08
CA HIS A 240 47.58 22.44 36.45
C HIS A 240 47.64 23.58 37.47
N LEU A 241 48.25 24.71 37.13
CA LEU A 241 48.47 25.82 38.07
C LEU A 241 47.20 26.66 38.33
N PRO A 242 46.40 27.07 37.33
CA PRO A 242 45.12 27.75 37.55
C PRO A 242 44.17 27.01 38.51
N SER A 243 43.93 25.72 38.29
CA SER A 243 43.00 24.93 39.11
C SER A 243 43.66 24.19 40.29
N GLN A 244 44.99 24.23 40.42
CA GLN A 244 45.80 23.41 41.34
C GLN A 244 45.54 21.88 41.23
N GLN A 245 44.96 21.44 40.11
CA GLN A 245 44.46 20.08 39.90
C GLN A 245 45.56 19.15 39.40
N LYS A 246 45.68 17.95 40.00
CA LYS A 246 46.68 16.95 39.60
C LYS A 246 46.19 16.16 38.39
N MET A 247 46.55 16.62 37.20
CA MET A 247 46.20 15.94 35.96
C MET A 247 46.82 14.54 35.87
N LEU A 248 48.06 14.36 36.32
CA LEU A 248 48.80 13.09 36.29
C LEU A 248 49.51 12.86 37.63
N GLY A 249 49.55 11.61 38.07
CA GLY A 249 50.41 11.05 39.11
C GLY A 249 51.07 9.77 38.59
N LEU A 250 52.34 9.57 38.93
CA LEU A 250 53.17 8.46 38.49
C LEU A 250 54.00 7.98 39.68
N ALA A 251 53.55 6.95 40.39
CA ALA A 251 54.31 6.36 41.48
C ALA A 251 54.87 5.00 41.06
N SER A 252 56.19 4.84 40.98
CA SER A 252 56.82 3.54 40.70
C SER A 252 57.79 3.12 41.80
N THR A 253 57.96 1.80 41.97
CA THR A 253 59.01 1.21 42.79
C THR A 253 59.63 0.03 42.05
N LEU A 254 60.96 0.00 41.99
CA LEU A 254 61.74 -1.05 41.34
C LEU A 254 62.82 -1.53 42.32
N GLU A 255 62.64 -2.70 42.94
CA GLU A 255 63.62 -3.17 43.93
C GLU A 255 64.79 -3.91 43.27
N LEU A 256 65.79 -3.17 42.80
CA LEU A 256 67.03 -3.68 42.21
C LEU A 256 67.82 -4.67 43.11
N SER A 257 67.51 -4.71 44.41
CA SER A 257 68.09 -5.63 45.39
C SER A 257 67.45 -7.03 45.43
N LYS A 258 66.32 -7.27 44.74
CA LYS A 258 65.67 -8.59 44.67
C LYS A 258 65.98 -9.25 43.32
N PRO A 259 66.34 -10.55 43.27
CA PRO A 259 66.77 -11.23 42.05
C PRO A 259 65.66 -11.42 41.00
N THR A 260 64.38 -11.18 41.35
CA THR A 260 63.27 -11.16 40.40
C THR A 260 62.94 -9.77 39.86
N LEU A 261 63.59 -8.71 40.36
CA LEU A 261 63.40 -7.31 39.97
C LEU A 261 61.91 -6.87 39.98
N PRO A 262 61.22 -6.89 41.13
CA PRO A 262 59.83 -6.51 41.19
C PRO A 262 59.65 -5.01 40.91
N LEU A 263 58.67 -4.73 40.06
CA LEU A 263 58.25 -3.43 39.59
C LEU A 263 56.78 -3.22 39.98
N GLU A 264 56.50 -2.13 40.68
CA GLU A 264 55.17 -1.54 40.76
C GLU A 264 55.21 -0.18 40.05
N LEU A 265 54.12 0.18 39.38
CA LEU A 265 53.96 1.42 38.63
C LEU A 265 52.48 1.80 38.66
N ASP A 266 52.09 2.81 39.43
CA ASP A 266 50.73 3.34 39.55
C ASP A 266 50.67 4.70 38.81
N ILE A 267 50.12 4.68 37.59
CA ILE A 267 49.78 5.84 36.79
C ILE A 267 48.34 6.22 37.13
N LYS A 268 48.10 7.45 37.56
CA LYS A 268 46.75 7.99 37.78
C LYS A 268 46.60 9.33 37.07
N PHE A 269 45.44 9.56 36.48
CA PHE A 269 45.10 10.74 35.71
C PHE A 269 43.68 11.17 36.12
N GLU A 270 43.49 12.43 36.50
CA GLU A 270 42.25 12.92 37.14
C GLU A 270 41.73 14.17 36.39
N GLU A 271 40.47 14.11 35.95
CA GLU A 271 39.68 15.18 35.30
C GLU A 271 40.43 16.06 34.28
N LEU A 272 40.48 15.62 33.02
CA LEU A 272 40.83 16.52 31.91
C LEU A 272 39.57 17.25 31.41
N SER A 273 39.21 18.31 32.13
CA SER A 273 38.22 19.29 31.65
C SER A 273 38.65 19.93 30.33
N ALA A 274 37.69 20.40 29.53
CA ALA A 274 37.99 21.01 28.22
C ALA A 274 39.01 22.17 28.32
N VAL A 275 38.87 23.04 29.33
CA VAL A 275 39.81 24.13 29.63
C VAL A 275 41.23 23.62 29.82
N ILE A 276 41.40 22.53 30.60
CA ILE A 276 42.70 21.93 30.86
C ILE A 276 43.31 21.30 29.60
N ALA A 277 42.48 20.71 28.74
CA ALA A 277 42.92 20.17 27.45
C ALA A 277 43.34 21.27 26.46
N ASP A 278 42.64 22.41 26.46
CA ASP A 278 42.96 23.59 25.65
C ASP A 278 44.26 24.29 26.14
N ASP A 279 44.46 24.40 27.46
CA ASP A 279 45.72 24.85 28.07
C ASP A 279 46.89 23.88 27.74
N LEU A 280 46.63 22.57 27.70
CA LEU A 280 47.60 21.54 27.28
C LEU A 280 48.00 21.71 25.81
N GLN A 281 47.04 21.90 24.90
CA GLN A 281 47.31 22.14 23.48
C GLN A 281 48.07 23.46 23.27
N THR A 282 47.72 24.50 24.03
CA THR A 282 48.39 25.81 24.00
C THR A 282 49.86 25.73 24.42
N LEU A 283 50.19 24.85 25.38
CA LEU A 283 51.57 24.66 25.87
C LEU A 283 52.35 23.56 25.14
N PHE A 284 51.68 22.66 24.40
CA PHE A 284 52.29 21.64 23.57
C PHE A 284 51.62 21.57 22.18
N PRO A 285 51.81 22.60 21.32
CA PRO A 285 51.13 22.72 20.02
C PRO A 285 51.55 21.70 18.94
N SER A 286 52.36 20.70 19.31
CA SER A 286 52.67 19.52 18.49
C SER A 286 51.74 18.33 18.75
N LEU A 287 50.79 18.44 19.68
CA LEU A 287 49.69 17.49 19.85
C LEU A 287 48.62 17.76 18.78
N SER A 288 48.14 16.71 18.10
CA SER A 288 47.06 16.86 17.11
C SER A 288 45.70 17.10 17.76
N ASP A 289 44.83 17.84 17.07
CA ASP A 289 43.44 18.09 17.51
C ASP A 289 42.68 16.78 17.77
N GLU A 290 42.99 15.74 17.01
CA GLU A 290 42.43 14.39 17.16
C GLU A 290 42.81 13.77 18.51
N VAL A 291 44.09 13.80 18.92
CA VAL A 291 44.52 13.33 20.24
C VAL A 291 43.93 14.19 21.36
N ILE A 292 43.84 15.51 21.17
CA ILE A 292 43.19 16.41 22.14
C ILE A 292 41.69 16.08 22.27
N SER A 293 41.00 15.79 21.17
CA SER A 293 39.57 15.42 21.15
C SER A 293 39.28 14.09 21.83
N GLN A 294 40.15 13.09 21.67
CA GLN A 294 40.00 11.76 22.30
C GLN A 294 40.25 11.77 23.82
N VAL A 295 40.99 12.75 24.33
CA VAL A 295 41.24 12.91 25.78
C VAL A 295 40.28 13.92 26.43
N LYS A 296 39.68 14.85 25.65
CA LYS A 296 38.58 15.71 26.11
C LYS A 296 37.39 14.85 26.55
N GLY A 297 37.09 14.91 27.85
CA GLY A 297 36.02 14.11 28.46
C GLY A 297 36.51 12.96 29.35
N VAL A 298 37.82 12.64 29.38
CA VAL A 298 38.36 11.66 30.34
C VAL A 298 38.35 12.24 31.75
N SER A 299 37.45 11.73 32.59
CA SER A 299 37.28 12.14 34.00
C SER A 299 38.23 11.39 34.95
N LEU A 300 38.62 10.16 34.59
CA LEU A 300 39.58 9.34 35.33
C LEU A 300 40.30 8.39 34.38
N LEU A 301 41.60 8.19 34.57
CA LEU A 301 42.38 7.08 34.01
C LEU A 301 43.36 6.61 35.09
N GLN A 302 43.24 5.38 35.58
CA GLN A 302 44.21 4.79 36.52
C GLN A 302 44.71 3.46 36.00
N THR A 303 46.01 3.39 35.70
CA THR A 303 46.71 2.21 35.18
C THR A 303 47.82 1.80 36.13
N LYS A 304 47.72 0.58 36.67
CA LYS A 304 48.77 -0.03 37.49
C LYS A 304 49.45 -1.17 36.75
N ILE A 305 50.78 -1.24 36.83
CA ILE A 305 51.57 -2.38 36.40
C ILE A 305 52.37 -2.87 37.61
N GLY A 306 52.00 -4.03 38.15
CA GLY A 306 52.61 -4.61 39.35
C GLY A 306 53.03 -6.06 39.14
N GLY A 307 54.27 -6.42 39.49
CA GLY A 307 54.79 -7.77 39.32
C GLY A 307 56.31 -7.86 39.32
N ASP A 308 56.86 -8.93 38.74
CA ASP A 308 58.30 -9.16 38.63
C ASP A 308 58.67 -9.98 37.38
N MET A 309 59.93 -10.39 37.20
CA MET A 309 60.37 -11.17 36.03
C MET A 309 59.67 -12.55 35.84
N GLN A 310 58.81 -13.00 36.76
CA GLN A 310 57.94 -14.17 36.58
C GLN A 310 56.53 -13.80 36.06
N GLY A 311 56.16 -12.51 36.10
CA GLY A 311 54.98 -11.96 35.46
C GLY A 311 54.55 -10.59 36.00
N TYR A 312 53.93 -9.79 35.13
CA TYR A 312 53.43 -8.45 35.41
C TYR A 312 51.91 -8.41 35.23
N ARG A 313 51.20 -7.86 36.22
CA ARG A 313 49.77 -7.61 36.19
C ARG A 313 49.51 -6.16 35.80
N LEU A 314 48.81 -5.96 34.68
CA LEU A 314 48.30 -4.67 34.21
C LEU A 314 46.84 -4.53 34.64
N THR A 315 46.52 -3.58 35.51
CA THR A 315 45.12 -3.20 35.82
C THR A 315 44.88 -1.75 35.40
N SER A 316 43.99 -1.51 34.44
CA SER A 316 43.59 -0.16 34.03
C SER A 316 42.11 0.08 34.32
N MET A 317 41.74 1.31 34.64
CA MET A 317 40.36 1.79 34.73
C MET A 317 40.30 3.16 34.09
N VAL A 318 39.40 3.38 33.13
CA VAL A 318 39.14 4.69 32.52
C VAL A 318 37.66 5.00 32.70
N LYS A 319 37.36 6.25 33.08
CA LYS A 319 36.01 6.79 33.03
C LYS A 319 36.02 8.06 32.18
N MET A 320 35.16 8.08 31.17
CA MET A 320 35.06 9.10 30.14
C MET A 320 33.63 9.59 30.00
N GLN A 321 33.45 10.76 29.40
CA GLN A 321 32.17 11.21 28.88
C GLN A 321 31.66 10.22 27.82
N GLU A 322 30.35 10.04 27.76
CA GLU A 322 29.69 9.06 26.88
C GLU A 322 30.08 9.23 25.40
N ILE A 323 30.73 8.21 24.84
CA ILE A 323 31.09 8.11 23.41
C ILE A 323 30.48 6.81 22.88
N MET A 324 29.58 6.91 21.89
CA MET A 324 28.81 5.76 21.35
C MET A 324 28.14 4.91 22.45
N GLY A 325 27.71 5.56 23.53
CA GLY A 325 27.09 4.93 24.69
C GLY A 325 28.04 4.24 25.67
N VAL A 326 29.37 4.35 25.51
CA VAL A 326 30.36 3.84 26.48
C VAL A 326 30.85 4.97 27.39
N GLU A 327 30.91 4.72 28.70
CA GLU A 327 31.41 5.66 29.72
C GLU A 327 32.61 5.12 30.53
N ASN A 328 32.71 3.81 30.70
CA ASN A 328 33.68 3.17 31.58
C ASN A 328 34.41 2.07 30.81
N PHE A 329 35.71 1.93 31.07
CA PHE A 329 36.55 0.84 30.62
C PHE A 329 37.34 0.29 31.80
N GLU A 330 37.35 -1.01 32.00
CA GLU A 330 38.28 -1.67 32.92
C GLU A 330 39.13 -2.69 32.16
N LEU A 331 40.38 -2.86 32.56
CA LEU A 331 41.27 -3.92 32.08
C LEU A 331 41.99 -4.53 33.27
N ASN A 332 42.11 -5.84 33.28
CA ASN A 332 42.88 -6.60 34.25
C ASN A 332 43.53 -7.78 33.51
N ALA A 333 44.79 -7.61 33.12
CA ALA A 333 45.57 -8.60 32.39
C ALA A 333 46.84 -9.01 33.16
N LEU A 334 47.31 -10.23 32.93
CA LEU A 334 48.49 -10.80 33.58
C LEU A 334 49.41 -11.42 32.52
N VAL A 335 50.55 -10.76 32.28
CA VAL A 335 51.57 -11.17 31.30
C VAL A 335 52.65 -11.97 32.02
N LYS A 336 52.88 -13.23 31.64
CA LYS A 336 53.93 -14.10 32.22
C LYS A 336 54.93 -14.55 31.14
N PRO A 337 56.20 -14.09 31.19
CA PRO A 337 57.27 -14.70 30.41
C PRO A 337 57.69 -16.02 31.07
N MET A 338 57.47 -17.14 30.39
CA MET A 338 57.88 -18.47 30.88
C MET A 338 59.37 -18.70 30.57
N GLY A 339 60.12 -19.10 31.60
CA GLY A 339 61.58 -19.18 31.53
C GLY A 339 62.11 -20.25 30.56
N ALA A 340 63.31 -19.98 30.01
CA ALA A 340 63.96 -20.67 28.88
C ALA A 340 64.24 -22.20 29.00
N LYS A 341 63.71 -22.89 30.00
CA LYS A 341 63.68 -24.38 30.06
C LYS A 341 62.44 -24.98 29.38
N GLN A 342 61.46 -24.16 29.04
CA GLN A 342 60.37 -24.49 28.11
C GLN A 342 60.39 -23.38 27.05
N GLY A 343 60.63 -23.73 25.77
CA GLY A 343 60.99 -22.80 24.70
C GLY A 343 60.10 -21.54 24.67
N ALA A 344 60.75 -20.37 24.60
CA ALA A 344 60.23 -19.05 24.99
C ALA A 344 58.72 -18.85 24.79
N ARG A 345 57.95 -19.23 25.81
CA ARG A 345 56.49 -19.06 25.86
C ARG A 345 56.13 -17.83 26.68
N SER A 346 55.27 -16.98 26.15
CA SER A 346 54.67 -15.86 26.87
C SER A 346 53.17 -16.09 26.96
N LEU A 347 52.62 -16.02 28.18
CA LEU A 347 51.18 -16.09 28.43
C LEU A 347 50.65 -14.67 28.68
N ILE A 348 49.53 -14.31 28.06
CA ILE A 348 48.77 -13.09 28.34
C ILE A 348 47.37 -13.52 28.81
N ASP A 349 47.11 -13.38 30.10
CA ASP A 349 45.86 -13.79 30.76
C ASP A 349 45.00 -12.54 31.05
N ILE A 350 44.09 -12.19 30.14
CA ILE A 350 43.09 -11.12 30.30
C ILE A 350 41.98 -11.68 31.19
N GLN A 351 42.00 -11.30 32.46
CA GLN A 351 41.10 -11.78 33.51
C GLN A 351 39.80 -10.97 33.58
N LYS A 352 39.83 -9.71 33.14
CA LYS A 352 38.65 -8.87 32.83
C LYS A 352 39.06 -7.81 31.80
N LEU A 353 38.22 -7.54 30.82
CA LEU A 353 38.20 -6.30 30.03
C LEU A 353 36.73 -5.87 29.90
N ASN A 354 36.36 -4.84 30.63
CA ASN A 354 35.00 -4.32 30.72
C ASN A 354 34.85 -3.07 29.84
N LEU A 355 33.70 -2.93 29.19
CA LEU A 355 33.21 -1.69 28.61
C LEU A 355 31.75 -1.52 29.07
N SER A 356 31.42 -0.39 29.69
CA SER A 356 30.06 -0.17 30.23
C SER A 356 29.60 1.29 30.14
N GLY A 357 28.31 1.49 29.88
CA GLY A 357 27.68 2.82 29.77
C GLY A 357 26.21 2.72 29.34
N SER A 358 25.68 3.78 28.73
CA SER A 358 24.29 3.82 28.25
C SER A 358 23.96 2.81 27.13
N VAL A 359 24.97 2.26 26.44
CA VAL A 359 24.83 1.17 25.46
C VAL A 359 24.64 -0.22 26.10
N GLY A 360 24.87 -0.37 27.40
CA GLY A 360 24.91 -1.67 28.09
C GLY A 360 26.30 -1.99 28.65
N GLU A 361 26.55 -3.27 28.92
CA GLU A 361 27.82 -3.78 29.46
C GLU A 361 28.38 -4.92 28.60
N LEU A 362 29.69 -4.89 28.37
CA LEU A 362 30.46 -5.83 27.57
C LEU A 362 31.66 -6.27 28.41
N ASP A 363 31.76 -7.58 28.67
CA ASP A 363 32.73 -8.12 29.62
C ASP A 363 33.53 -9.26 28.98
N TYR A 364 34.80 -9.00 28.67
CA TYR A 364 35.69 -9.92 27.97
C TYR A 364 36.71 -10.58 28.92
N ALA A 365 36.95 -11.87 28.74
CA ALA A 365 38.06 -12.58 29.37
C ALA A 365 38.68 -13.59 28.39
N GLY A 366 40.01 -13.70 28.37
CA GLY A 366 40.71 -14.54 27.40
C GLY A 366 42.20 -14.74 27.68
N LYS A 367 42.79 -15.78 27.08
CA LYS A 367 44.18 -16.20 27.30
C LYS A 367 44.90 -16.38 25.97
N ALA A 368 45.93 -15.56 25.73
CA ALA A 368 46.89 -15.75 24.66
C ALA A 368 48.10 -16.58 25.13
N THR A 369 48.57 -17.53 24.34
CA THR A 369 49.88 -18.17 24.47
C THR A 369 50.68 -17.94 23.20
N ILE A 370 51.85 -17.31 23.35
CA ILE A 370 52.79 -17.02 22.27
C ILE A 370 54.04 -17.86 22.52
N ALA A 371 54.33 -18.86 21.70
CA ALA A 371 55.60 -19.59 21.75
C ALA A 371 56.51 -19.17 20.59
N SER A 372 57.70 -18.71 20.94
CA SER A 372 58.80 -18.54 19.99
C SER A 372 59.92 -19.53 20.29
N LYS A 373 60.60 -19.95 19.24
CA LYS A 373 61.83 -20.74 19.28
C LYS A 373 62.66 -20.32 18.08
N ASP A 374 63.98 -20.23 18.28
CA ASP A 374 64.95 -19.81 17.25
C ASP A 374 64.61 -18.45 16.58
N ASN A 375 63.94 -17.56 17.33
CA ASN A 375 63.37 -16.26 16.93
C ASN A 375 62.21 -16.30 15.91
N GLU A 376 61.68 -17.47 15.56
CA GLU A 376 60.45 -17.59 14.75
C GLU A 376 59.22 -17.86 15.66
N LEU A 377 58.02 -17.54 15.17
CA LEU A 377 56.75 -17.77 15.86
C LEU A 377 56.27 -19.21 15.60
N HIS A 378 56.36 -20.07 16.61
CA HIS A 378 55.97 -21.49 16.52
C HIS A 378 54.51 -21.73 16.94
N GLU A 379 53.97 -20.90 17.83
CA GLU A 379 52.60 -21.01 18.35
C GLU A 379 52.06 -19.61 18.68
N LEU A 380 50.84 -19.33 18.23
CA LEU A 380 50.02 -18.21 18.69
C LEU A 380 48.60 -18.75 18.88
N SER A 381 48.25 -19.09 20.12
CA SER A 381 46.88 -19.46 20.49
C SER A 381 46.23 -18.37 21.34
N PHE A 382 44.93 -18.17 21.19
CA PHE A 382 44.14 -17.18 21.91
C PHE A 382 42.72 -17.74 22.09
N ASN A 383 42.29 -17.90 23.34
CA ASN A 383 40.96 -18.45 23.65
C ASN A 383 40.28 -17.54 24.68
N GLY A 384 39.05 -17.12 24.42
CA GLY A 384 38.30 -16.26 25.34
C GLY A 384 36.80 -16.22 25.06
N THR A 385 36.08 -15.51 25.93
CA THR A 385 34.64 -15.32 25.82
C THR A 385 34.34 -13.84 25.97
N LEU A 386 33.61 -13.31 24.98
CA LEU A 386 32.98 -12.01 25.07
C LEU A 386 31.56 -12.18 25.62
N ASN A 387 31.31 -11.65 26.81
CA ASN A 387 29.97 -11.59 27.40
C ASN A 387 29.35 -10.24 27.05
N LEU A 388 28.07 -10.25 26.73
CA LEU A 388 27.26 -9.06 26.47
C LEU A 388 26.10 -9.04 27.48
N GLU A 389 25.80 -7.89 28.06
CA GLU A 389 24.67 -7.68 28.94
C GLU A 389 23.95 -6.37 28.59
N SER A 390 22.66 -6.50 28.24
CA SER A 390 21.75 -5.39 28.00
C SER A 390 22.18 -4.42 26.89
N ILE A 391 22.82 -4.94 25.83
CA ILE A 391 23.33 -4.13 24.71
C ILE A 391 22.18 -3.53 23.90
N GLN A 392 22.16 -2.20 23.77
CA GLN A 392 21.15 -1.41 23.06
C GLN A 392 21.67 -0.93 21.70
N LEU A 393 21.31 -1.60 20.59
CA LEU A 393 21.73 -1.17 19.25
C LEU A 393 21.05 0.14 18.80
N SER A 394 19.95 0.55 19.46
CA SER A 394 19.31 1.86 19.26
C SER A 394 20.20 3.07 19.59
N LYS A 395 21.36 2.85 20.23
CA LYS A 395 22.43 3.85 20.43
C LYS A 395 23.34 4.03 19.21
N LEU A 396 23.31 3.10 18.27
CA LEU A 396 24.08 3.12 17.01
C LEU A 396 23.18 3.53 15.84
N ASP A 397 21.98 2.96 15.76
CA ASP A 397 20.94 3.32 14.79
C ASP A 397 19.55 3.24 15.47
N PRO A 398 18.76 4.34 15.54
CA PRO A 398 17.42 4.34 16.13
C PRO A 398 16.44 3.29 15.57
N ALA A 399 16.67 2.75 14.38
CA ALA A 399 15.83 1.68 13.81
C ALA A 399 16.07 0.30 14.45
N LEU A 400 17.19 0.12 15.18
CA LEU A 400 17.60 -1.15 15.79
C LEU A 400 17.20 -1.26 17.26
N ASP A 401 15.95 -0.93 17.60
CA ASP A 401 15.47 -1.01 18.99
C ASP A 401 15.50 -2.46 19.52
N SER A 402 16.44 -2.71 20.41
CA SER A 402 16.87 -4.05 20.79
C SER A 402 17.58 -4.03 22.15
N LEU A 403 17.60 -5.20 22.78
CA LEU A 403 18.30 -5.46 24.03
C LEU A 403 18.96 -6.84 23.90
N ILE A 404 20.30 -6.88 23.82
CA ILE A 404 21.04 -8.11 23.51
C ILE A 404 21.99 -8.49 24.64
N SER A 405 21.84 -9.72 25.14
CA SER A 405 22.65 -10.33 26.21
C SER A 405 23.07 -11.75 25.83
N GLY A 406 24.29 -12.16 26.16
CA GLY A 406 24.74 -13.52 25.89
C GLY A 406 26.26 -13.69 25.89
N GLN A 407 26.73 -14.76 25.23
CA GLN A 407 28.13 -15.13 25.19
C GLN A 407 28.58 -15.44 23.76
N LEU A 408 29.78 -14.96 23.40
CA LEU A 408 30.48 -15.27 22.17
C LEU A 408 31.86 -15.87 22.53
N PRO A 409 31.92 -17.20 22.80
CA PRO A 409 33.18 -17.90 22.98
C PRO A 409 33.91 -17.98 21.63
N HIS A 410 35.20 -17.64 21.63
CA HIS A 410 36.03 -17.70 20.45
C HIS A 410 37.41 -18.29 20.77
N SER A 411 37.93 -19.06 19.82
CA SER A 411 39.28 -19.59 19.79
C SER A 411 39.98 -19.18 18.51
N PHE A 412 41.30 -19.03 18.63
CA PHE A 412 42.22 -18.78 17.54
C PHE A 412 43.49 -19.58 17.86
N THR A 413 44.03 -20.29 16.89
CA THR A 413 45.29 -21.04 17.06
C THR A 413 46.03 -21.11 15.73
N ILE A 414 47.21 -20.50 15.69
CA ILE A 414 48.22 -20.66 14.64
C ILE A 414 49.38 -21.49 15.20
N THR A 415 49.76 -22.53 14.48
CA THR A 415 51.00 -23.30 14.68
C THR A 415 51.64 -23.62 13.33
N GLU A 416 52.82 -24.24 13.32
CA GLU A 416 53.42 -24.82 12.11
C GLU A 416 52.50 -25.85 11.41
N ALA A 417 51.63 -26.53 12.16
CA ALA A 417 50.84 -27.67 11.68
C ALA A 417 49.38 -27.33 11.39
N SER A 418 48.76 -26.45 12.18
CA SER A 418 47.34 -26.08 12.13
C SER A 418 47.14 -24.57 12.20
N GLN A 419 46.09 -24.10 11.54
CA GLN A 419 45.54 -22.76 11.70
C GLN A 419 44.03 -22.91 11.80
N SER A 420 43.41 -22.35 12.85
CA SER A 420 41.97 -22.12 12.86
C SER A 420 41.55 -20.91 13.70
N VAL A 421 40.41 -20.34 13.34
CA VAL A 421 39.64 -19.36 14.12
C VAL A 421 38.24 -19.97 14.27
N ALA A 422 37.75 -20.21 15.48
CA ALA A 422 36.43 -20.78 15.67
C ALA A 422 35.58 -19.99 16.67
N VAL A 423 34.30 -19.82 16.36
CA VAL A 423 33.27 -19.30 17.25
C VAL A 423 32.35 -20.48 17.53
N ASN A 424 32.47 -21.04 18.75
CA ASN A 424 31.85 -22.31 19.12
C ASN A 424 30.97 -22.10 20.35
N GLY A 425 29.68 -22.43 20.23
CA GLY A 425 28.68 -22.20 21.26
C GLY A 425 28.33 -20.71 21.46
N ALA A 426 28.45 -19.88 20.41
CA ALA A 426 27.97 -18.51 20.50
C ALA A 426 26.44 -18.51 20.68
N ARG A 427 25.98 -17.81 21.70
CA ARG A 427 24.57 -17.71 22.06
C ARG A 427 24.25 -16.31 22.57
N LEU A 428 23.60 -15.51 21.72
CA LEU A 428 23.02 -14.22 22.08
C LEU A 428 21.50 -14.34 22.22
N SER A 429 20.92 -13.54 23.09
CA SER A 429 19.48 -13.59 23.42
C SER A 429 18.97 -12.26 23.95
N GLY A 430 17.66 -12.03 23.91
CA GLY A 430 17.06 -10.82 24.47
C GLY A 430 15.83 -10.40 23.69
N ALA A 431 15.81 -9.18 23.14
CA ALA A 431 14.72 -8.68 22.31
C ALA A 431 15.17 -7.82 21.13
N TRP A 432 14.36 -7.79 20.07
CA TRP A 432 14.43 -6.84 18.95
C TRP A 432 13.00 -6.54 18.48
N GLN A 433 12.65 -5.25 18.29
CA GLN A 433 11.26 -4.79 18.12
C GLN A 433 10.33 -5.29 19.25
N ASN A 434 10.82 -5.31 20.49
CA ASN A 434 10.16 -5.87 21.69
C ASN A 434 9.84 -7.38 21.65
N LEU A 435 10.29 -8.12 20.62
CA LEU A 435 10.04 -9.56 20.45
C LEU A 435 11.25 -10.41 20.85
N PRO A 436 11.06 -11.63 21.42
CA PRO A 436 12.16 -12.45 21.91
C PRO A 436 13.18 -12.81 20.81
N LEU A 437 14.43 -12.42 21.01
CA LEU A 437 15.55 -12.68 20.13
C LEU A 437 16.42 -13.83 20.66
N LEU A 438 16.89 -14.70 19.77
CA LEU A 438 17.93 -15.71 20.04
C LEU A 438 18.76 -15.94 18.78
N LEU A 439 20.08 -15.77 18.89
CA LEU A 439 21.07 -16.18 17.90
C LEU A 439 21.91 -17.31 18.49
N VAL A 440 22.04 -18.41 17.76
CA VAL A 440 23.03 -19.47 18.01
C VAL A 440 23.94 -19.55 16.78
N ALA A 441 25.25 -19.60 16.97
CA ALA A 441 26.22 -19.68 15.88
C ALA A 441 27.40 -20.58 16.23
N ASP A 442 27.72 -21.48 15.30
CA ASP A 442 28.89 -22.37 15.33
C ASP A 442 29.60 -22.28 13.97
N ALA A 443 30.85 -21.78 13.94
CA ALA A 443 31.62 -21.60 12.72
C ALA A 443 33.15 -21.67 12.95
N GLU A 444 33.88 -22.36 12.08
CA GLU A 444 35.34 -22.52 12.11
C GLU A 444 35.99 -22.17 10.76
N LEU A 445 36.94 -21.22 10.76
CA LEU A 445 37.90 -21.00 9.68
C LEU A 445 38.94 -22.13 9.69
N GLU A 446 38.87 -23.00 8.70
CA GLU A 446 39.82 -24.09 8.45
C GLU A 446 41.16 -23.57 7.87
N LYS A 447 42.20 -24.40 7.99
CA LYS A 447 43.54 -24.17 7.40
C LYS A 447 43.53 -23.98 5.86
N SER A 448 42.48 -24.42 5.18
CA SER A 448 42.22 -24.23 3.75
C SER A 448 41.78 -22.81 3.39
N GLY A 449 41.36 -22.00 4.37
CA GLY A 449 40.65 -20.73 4.14
C GLY A 449 39.13 -20.87 4.03
N ASN A 450 38.59 -22.08 4.22
CA ASN A 450 37.16 -22.30 4.30
C ASN A 450 36.65 -21.84 5.67
N VAL A 451 35.65 -20.95 5.74
CA VAL A 451 34.82 -20.78 6.95
C VAL A 451 33.71 -21.82 6.88
N LYS A 452 33.90 -22.93 7.59
CA LYS A 452 32.90 -23.96 7.80
C LYS A 452 31.87 -23.45 8.80
N VAL A 453 30.63 -23.26 8.35
CA VAL A 453 29.48 -22.86 9.17
C VAL A 453 28.73 -24.14 9.57
N GLU A 454 28.96 -24.63 10.78
CA GLU A 454 28.25 -25.82 11.30
C GLU A 454 26.77 -25.53 11.54
N GLY A 455 26.45 -24.29 11.93
CA GLY A 455 25.10 -23.77 11.91
C GLY A 455 24.99 -22.37 12.49
N VAL A 456 24.34 -21.47 11.77
CA VAL A 456 23.81 -20.20 12.30
C VAL A 456 22.30 -20.30 12.33
N ARG A 457 21.70 -20.10 13.51
CA ARG A 457 20.26 -19.98 13.69
C ARG A 457 19.93 -18.68 14.40
N LEU A 458 19.23 -17.80 13.69
CA LEU A 458 18.61 -16.61 14.25
C LEU A 458 17.10 -16.86 14.39
N THR A 459 16.52 -16.51 15.52
CA THR A 459 15.07 -16.52 15.75
C THR A 459 14.65 -15.21 16.43
N GLN A 460 13.58 -14.59 15.94
CA GLN A 460 12.95 -13.39 16.51
C GLN A 460 11.44 -13.61 16.51
N GLY A 461 10.81 -13.69 17.69
CA GLY A 461 9.38 -14.01 17.77
C GLY A 461 9.05 -15.36 17.12
N ASN A 462 8.24 -15.33 16.05
CA ASN A 462 7.92 -16.52 15.23
C ASN A 462 8.78 -16.64 13.96
N ASN A 463 9.70 -15.70 13.72
CA ASN A 463 10.55 -15.66 12.54
C ASN A 463 11.86 -16.42 12.79
N GLN A 464 12.33 -17.18 11.80
CA GLN A 464 13.57 -17.96 11.87
C GLN A 464 14.40 -17.87 10.58
N LEU A 465 15.71 -17.73 10.74
CA LEU A 465 16.73 -17.91 9.71
C LEU A 465 17.68 -19.03 10.15
N ASN A 466 17.95 -19.98 9.27
CA ASN A 466 19.00 -20.98 9.40
C ASN A 466 19.98 -20.85 8.23
N VAL A 467 21.29 -20.95 8.50
CA VAL A 467 22.36 -20.99 7.49
C VAL A 467 23.38 -22.06 7.91
N GLN A 468 23.84 -22.87 6.95
CA GLN A 468 24.83 -23.94 7.16
C GLN A 468 25.70 -24.13 5.91
N GLY A 469 26.91 -24.68 6.04
CA GLY A 469 27.74 -25.05 4.89
C GLY A 469 29.18 -24.54 4.99
N ASN A 470 29.76 -24.10 3.88
CA ASN A 470 31.13 -23.57 3.83
C ASN A 470 31.20 -22.30 2.98
N LEU A 471 31.93 -21.29 3.46
CA LEU A 471 32.34 -20.12 2.69
C LEU A 471 33.84 -20.16 2.37
N TYR A 472 34.23 -19.70 1.20
CA TYR A 472 35.61 -19.42 0.83
C TYR A 472 35.72 -17.95 0.39
N SER A 473 36.67 -17.22 0.99
CA SER A 473 36.99 -15.84 0.60
C SER A 473 38.48 -15.69 0.35
N THR A 474 38.81 -15.24 -0.85
CA THR A 474 40.18 -14.86 -1.19
C THR A 474 40.57 -13.58 -0.46
N THR A 475 39.66 -12.61 -0.38
CA THR A 475 39.87 -11.30 0.26
C THR A 475 40.19 -11.41 1.75
N ALA A 476 39.51 -12.31 2.47
CA ALA A 476 39.81 -12.59 3.88
C ALA A 476 41.21 -13.21 4.07
N LEU A 477 41.58 -14.17 3.22
CA LEU A 477 42.91 -14.79 3.23
C LEU A 477 44.03 -13.78 2.96
N GLU A 478 43.85 -12.88 2.00
CA GLU A 478 44.86 -11.85 1.69
C GLU A 478 44.99 -10.81 2.82
N SER A 479 43.88 -10.46 3.47
CA SER A 479 43.87 -9.59 4.65
C SER A 479 44.64 -10.19 5.82
N ILE A 480 44.49 -11.50 6.08
CA ILE A 480 45.24 -12.20 7.14
C ILE A 480 46.71 -12.44 6.73
N ALA A 481 47.00 -12.61 5.43
CA ALA A 481 48.36 -12.80 4.94
C ALA A 481 49.26 -11.56 5.16
N GLN A 482 48.66 -10.35 5.20
CA GLN A 482 49.38 -9.11 5.55
C GLN A 482 49.94 -9.13 6.99
N LEU A 483 49.42 -9.99 7.88
CA LEU A 483 49.96 -10.22 9.23
C LEU A 483 51.20 -11.14 9.24
N GLY A 484 51.78 -11.45 8.07
CA GLY A 484 52.98 -12.28 7.91
C GLY A 484 52.73 -13.79 7.91
N VAL A 485 51.46 -14.21 7.93
CA VAL A 485 51.06 -15.62 7.98
C VAL A 485 51.16 -16.25 6.58
N LYS A 486 51.85 -17.39 6.47
CA LYS A 486 51.96 -18.16 5.23
C LYS A 486 50.83 -19.19 5.14
N PHE A 487 49.98 -19.05 4.13
CA PHE A 487 48.92 -20.03 3.81
C PHE A 487 49.44 -21.11 2.84
N PRO A 488 49.19 -22.41 3.13
CA PRO A 488 49.41 -23.50 2.18
C PRO A 488 48.21 -23.66 1.22
N ASP A 489 48.48 -24.01 -0.04
CA ASP A 489 47.50 -24.12 -1.15
C ASP A 489 46.69 -22.84 -1.45
N LYS A 490 47.29 -21.88 -2.18
CA LYS A 490 46.54 -20.86 -2.95
C LYS A 490 45.80 -21.44 -4.19
N ASN A 491 46.00 -22.72 -4.51
CA ASN A 491 45.60 -23.33 -5.79
C ASN A 491 44.48 -24.39 -5.68
N LYS A 492 43.78 -24.48 -4.54
CA LYS A 492 42.55 -25.26 -4.43
C LYS A 492 41.34 -24.35 -4.53
N THR A 493 40.54 -24.55 -5.58
CA THR A 493 39.16 -24.09 -5.64
C THR A 493 38.35 -24.90 -4.65
N SER A 494 38.33 -24.46 -3.40
CA SER A 494 37.30 -24.85 -2.43
C SER A 494 36.05 -24.06 -2.77
N ASP A 495 35.12 -24.66 -3.50
CA ASP A 495 33.87 -23.98 -3.85
C ASP A 495 33.06 -23.71 -2.57
N SER A 496 32.66 -22.45 -2.34
CA SER A 496 31.67 -22.17 -1.28
C SER A 496 30.37 -22.89 -1.60
N SER A 497 29.63 -23.24 -0.55
CA SER A 497 28.25 -23.67 -0.64
C SER A 497 27.62 -23.46 0.73
N LEU A 498 26.77 -22.43 0.84
CA LEU A 498 25.91 -22.18 1.99
C LEU A 498 24.47 -22.51 1.63
N ASP A 499 23.88 -23.48 2.31
CA ASP A 499 22.43 -23.68 2.31
C ASP A 499 21.78 -22.76 3.34
N PHE A 500 20.67 -22.13 2.97
CA PHE A 500 19.88 -21.30 3.88
C PHE A 500 18.39 -21.61 3.83
N THR A 501 17.71 -21.41 4.96
CA THR A 501 16.25 -21.44 5.07
C THR A 501 15.79 -20.25 5.90
N ILE A 502 14.91 -19.44 5.33
CA ILE A 502 14.21 -18.29 5.90
C ILE A 502 12.74 -18.70 6.09
N ASP A 503 12.21 -18.44 7.28
CA ASP A 503 10.87 -18.84 7.71
C ASP A 503 10.29 -17.67 8.52
N LEU A 504 9.74 -16.68 7.81
CA LEU A 504 9.16 -15.47 8.39
C LEU A 504 7.65 -15.66 8.49
N ASN A 505 7.15 -15.89 9.70
CA ASN A 505 5.73 -16.11 9.98
C ASN A 505 4.97 -14.82 10.30
N ALA A 506 5.68 -13.70 10.51
CA ALA A 506 5.13 -12.36 10.58
C ALA A 506 6.17 -11.34 10.09
N LEU A 507 5.97 -10.73 8.92
CA LEU A 507 6.82 -9.62 8.45
C LEU A 507 6.68 -8.36 9.32
N SER A 508 5.51 -8.19 9.95
CA SER A 508 5.18 -7.10 10.86
C SER A 508 6.03 -7.09 12.15
N ASP A 509 6.56 -8.25 12.57
CA ASP A 509 7.56 -8.39 13.63
C ASP A 509 8.92 -7.75 13.27
N ILE A 510 9.22 -7.57 11.98
CA ILE A 510 10.47 -7.01 11.45
C ILE A 510 10.31 -5.55 11.02
N TYR A 511 9.22 -5.23 10.31
CA TYR A 511 8.95 -3.86 9.84
C TYR A 511 7.45 -3.53 9.91
N PRO A 512 7.01 -2.57 10.75
CA PRO A 512 5.59 -2.36 11.07
C PRO A 512 4.63 -1.96 9.95
N SER A 513 5.11 -1.70 8.72
CA SER A 513 4.27 -1.42 7.55
C SER A 513 4.31 -2.50 6.47
N LEU A 514 4.87 -3.67 6.80
CA LEU A 514 4.78 -4.90 6.03
C LEU A 514 4.04 -5.93 6.88
N ASP A 515 3.17 -6.73 6.29
CA ASP A 515 2.55 -7.87 6.97
C ASP A 515 2.48 -9.09 6.03
N GLY A 516 2.22 -10.26 6.59
CA GLY A 516 2.22 -11.53 5.85
C GLY A 516 3.46 -12.40 6.12
N GLN A 517 3.62 -13.46 5.32
CA GLN A 517 4.55 -14.57 5.55
C GLN A 517 5.52 -14.79 4.38
N VAL A 518 6.75 -15.21 4.67
CA VAL A 518 7.78 -15.57 3.66
C VAL A 518 8.52 -16.83 4.09
N PHE A 519 8.31 -17.93 3.36
CA PHE A 519 9.17 -19.10 3.43
C PHE A 519 10.10 -19.13 2.22
N ALA A 520 11.42 -19.08 2.43
CA ALA A 520 12.41 -19.20 1.38
C ALA A 520 13.51 -20.19 1.73
N LYS A 521 14.00 -20.90 0.74
CA LYS A 521 15.16 -21.81 0.85
C LYS A 521 16.09 -21.56 -0.32
N GLY A 522 17.38 -21.74 -0.13
CA GLY A 522 18.33 -21.50 -1.21
C GLY A 522 19.74 -21.97 -0.92
N ASN A 523 20.59 -21.78 -1.92
CA ASN A 523 22.02 -22.05 -1.86
C ASN A 523 22.80 -20.83 -2.38
N VAL A 524 23.92 -20.51 -1.74
CA VAL A 524 24.92 -19.54 -2.22
C VAL A 524 26.25 -20.27 -2.37
N SER A 525 26.75 -20.39 -3.59
CA SER A 525 27.94 -21.16 -3.94
C SER A 525 28.94 -20.39 -4.81
N GLY A 526 30.13 -20.96 -5.02
CA GLY A 526 31.23 -20.33 -5.78
C GLY A 526 32.17 -19.49 -4.91
N ALA A 527 32.75 -18.42 -5.45
CA ALA A 527 33.55 -17.47 -4.66
C ALA A 527 32.63 -16.42 -4.02
N ILE A 528 32.86 -16.02 -2.77
CA ILE A 528 32.03 -14.99 -2.10
C ILE A 528 32.08 -13.64 -2.84
N GLU A 529 33.17 -13.37 -3.56
CA GLU A 529 33.36 -12.18 -4.38
C GLU A 529 32.55 -12.21 -5.70
N THR A 530 32.14 -13.40 -6.19
CA THR A 530 31.32 -13.58 -7.41
C THR A 530 30.39 -14.82 -7.27
N PRO A 531 29.38 -14.77 -6.39
CA PRO A 531 28.60 -15.96 -6.04
C PRO A 531 27.62 -16.39 -7.13
N GLN A 532 27.29 -17.69 -7.13
CA GLN A 532 26.06 -18.22 -7.67
C GLN A 532 25.03 -18.33 -6.55
N ILE A 533 23.86 -17.71 -6.73
CA ILE A 533 22.75 -17.69 -5.78
C ILE A 533 21.57 -18.40 -6.44
N VAL A 534 20.98 -19.39 -5.75
CA VAL A 534 19.76 -20.07 -6.16
C VAL A 534 18.76 -20.03 -5.02
N VAL A 535 17.53 -19.56 -5.27
CA VAL A 535 16.49 -19.36 -4.25
C VAL A 535 15.15 -19.89 -4.76
N GLN A 536 14.43 -20.61 -3.91
CA GLN A 536 12.99 -20.86 -4.07
C GLN A 536 12.26 -20.24 -2.88
N ALA A 537 11.30 -19.35 -3.14
CA ALA A 537 10.50 -18.71 -2.10
C ALA A 537 9.00 -18.81 -2.37
N ASN A 538 8.23 -18.87 -1.29
CA ASN A 538 6.78 -18.79 -1.26
C ASN A 538 6.40 -17.69 -0.26
N VAL A 539 5.65 -16.71 -0.73
CA VAL A 539 5.17 -15.56 0.04
C VAL A 539 3.65 -15.69 0.15
N LYS A 540 3.07 -15.38 1.31
CA LYS A 540 1.61 -15.44 1.52
C LYS A 540 1.11 -14.21 2.25
N GLU A 541 -0.09 -13.77 1.86
CA GLU A 541 -0.83 -12.65 2.49
C GLU A 541 0.00 -11.36 2.63
N LEU A 542 0.99 -11.15 1.75
CA LEU A 542 1.88 -9.99 1.81
C LEU A 542 1.07 -8.72 1.57
N SER A 543 1.14 -7.78 2.51
CA SER A 543 0.63 -6.42 2.33
C SER A 543 1.71 -5.38 2.64
N ALA A 544 1.73 -4.32 1.84
CA ALA A 544 2.70 -3.24 1.91
C ALA A 544 2.03 -1.94 1.40
N ALA A 545 1.77 -1.01 2.31
CA ALA A 545 0.98 0.20 2.04
C ALA A 545 -0.37 -0.13 1.36
N ASP A 546 -0.63 0.39 0.17
CA ASP A 546 -1.85 0.19 -0.63
C ASP A 546 -1.78 -0.98 -1.64
N ALA A 547 -0.73 -1.81 -1.57
CA ALA A 547 -0.60 -3.07 -2.30
C ALA A 547 -0.77 -4.29 -1.38
N ARG A 548 -1.43 -5.35 -1.88
CA ARG A 548 -1.59 -6.65 -1.21
C ARG A 548 -1.61 -7.80 -2.22
N LEU A 549 -1.12 -8.98 -1.86
CA LEU A 549 -1.22 -10.21 -2.66
C LEU A 549 -1.57 -11.41 -1.77
N GLU A 550 -2.19 -12.44 -2.34
CA GLU A 550 -2.58 -13.65 -1.60
C GLU A 550 -1.43 -14.66 -1.52
N GLU A 551 -0.77 -14.92 -2.64
CA GLU A 551 0.39 -15.81 -2.72
C GLU A 551 1.36 -15.32 -3.81
N ALA A 552 2.67 -15.53 -3.61
CA ALA A 552 3.65 -15.43 -4.68
C ALA A 552 4.66 -16.59 -4.60
N ILE A 553 4.97 -17.20 -5.73
CA ILE A 553 6.00 -18.23 -5.88
C ILE A 553 7.14 -17.61 -6.68
N ILE A 554 8.37 -17.73 -6.18
CA ILE A 554 9.58 -17.13 -6.74
C ILE A 554 10.64 -18.22 -6.87
N ASP A 555 11.04 -18.53 -8.10
CA ASP A 555 12.25 -19.30 -8.42
C ASP A 555 13.29 -18.35 -9.02
N LEU A 556 14.45 -18.22 -8.38
CA LEU A 556 15.52 -17.28 -8.76
C LEU A 556 16.87 -18.00 -8.85
N SER A 557 17.62 -17.72 -9.91
CA SER A 557 19.04 -18.08 -10.06
C SER A 557 19.82 -16.88 -10.59
N VAL A 558 20.96 -16.57 -9.98
CA VAL A 558 21.89 -15.50 -10.39
C VAL A 558 23.33 -15.97 -10.24
N ASN A 559 24.10 -15.96 -11.32
CA ASN A 559 25.52 -16.30 -11.37
C ASN A 559 26.36 -15.05 -11.64
N MET A 560 26.93 -14.46 -10.59
CA MET A 560 27.73 -13.24 -10.71
C MET A 560 29.09 -13.49 -11.40
N ALA A 561 29.62 -14.72 -11.33
CA ALA A 561 30.86 -15.08 -12.04
C ALA A 561 30.68 -15.13 -13.58
N GLU A 562 29.44 -15.30 -14.06
CA GLU A 562 29.08 -15.37 -15.47
C GLU A 562 28.33 -14.09 -15.91
N LYS A 563 28.94 -12.91 -15.68
CA LYS A 563 28.42 -11.62 -16.18
C LYS A 563 26.97 -11.33 -15.72
N LEU A 564 26.66 -11.65 -14.46
CA LEU A 564 25.31 -11.56 -13.90
C LEU A 564 24.27 -12.41 -14.68
N ALA A 565 24.66 -13.59 -15.18
CA ALA A 565 23.72 -14.52 -15.80
C ALA A 565 22.61 -14.91 -14.82
N SER A 566 21.37 -14.66 -15.20
CA SER A 566 20.21 -14.66 -14.33
C SER A 566 19.02 -15.35 -14.97
N SER A 567 18.18 -15.95 -14.14
CA SER A 567 16.85 -16.42 -14.49
C SER A 567 15.93 -16.28 -13.29
N ALA A 568 14.80 -15.61 -13.44
CA ALA A 568 13.75 -15.55 -12.42
C ALA A 568 12.39 -15.91 -13.03
N GLN A 569 11.66 -16.78 -12.35
CA GLN A 569 10.25 -17.01 -12.58
C GLN A 569 9.49 -16.61 -11.32
N ILE A 570 8.56 -15.67 -11.46
CA ILE A 570 7.71 -15.20 -10.36
C ILE A 570 6.26 -15.31 -10.80
N SER A 571 5.44 -16.01 -10.03
CA SER A 571 3.99 -16.14 -10.26
C SER A 571 3.26 -15.59 -9.03
N ILE A 572 2.43 -14.57 -9.20
CA ILE A 572 1.71 -13.87 -8.13
C ILE A 572 0.21 -14.05 -8.29
N SER A 573 -0.47 -14.45 -7.21
CA SER A 573 -1.91 -14.71 -7.13
C SER A 573 -2.65 -13.58 -6.39
N ASN A 574 -3.77 -13.14 -6.95
CA ASN A 574 -4.66 -12.10 -6.40
C ASN A 574 -3.93 -10.84 -5.91
N LEU A 575 -3.08 -10.28 -6.77
CA LEU A 575 -2.43 -8.99 -6.55
C LEU A 575 -3.45 -7.86 -6.68
N PHE A 576 -3.69 -7.13 -5.59
CA PHE A 576 -4.48 -5.91 -5.57
C PHE A 576 -3.59 -4.71 -5.30
N ALA A 577 -3.52 -3.78 -6.25
CA ALA A 577 -2.70 -2.57 -6.19
C ALA A 577 -3.33 -1.46 -7.02
N GLY A 578 -3.21 -0.20 -6.58
CA GLY A 578 -3.77 0.96 -7.30
C GLY A 578 -5.29 0.90 -7.51
N GLY A 579 -6.01 0.14 -6.67
CA GLY A 579 -7.45 -0.12 -6.80
C GLY A 579 -7.85 -1.22 -7.80
N GLN A 580 -6.90 -1.79 -8.55
CA GLN A 580 -7.13 -2.89 -9.49
C GLN A 580 -6.95 -4.25 -8.81
N ASN A 581 -7.63 -5.28 -9.31
CA ASN A 581 -7.43 -6.68 -8.88
C ASN A 581 -6.92 -7.52 -10.05
N ILE A 582 -5.70 -8.06 -9.92
CA ILE A 582 -5.01 -8.89 -10.91
C ILE A 582 -5.03 -10.34 -10.37
N PRO A 583 -5.84 -11.26 -10.96
CA PRO A 583 -5.96 -12.63 -10.46
C PRO A 583 -4.64 -13.42 -10.52
N GLN A 584 -3.87 -13.24 -11.59
CA GLN A 584 -2.56 -13.86 -11.79
C GLN A 584 -1.62 -12.89 -12.53
N LEU A 585 -0.39 -12.75 -12.05
CA LEU A 585 0.70 -12.03 -12.71
C LEU A 585 1.94 -12.93 -12.76
N ASP A 586 2.37 -13.30 -13.97
CA ASP A 586 3.58 -14.04 -14.22
C ASP A 586 4.69 -13.14 -14.76
N VAL A 587 5.91 -13.31 -14.22
CA VAL A 587 7.12 -12.58 -14.59
C VAL A 587 8.22 -13.58 -14.90
N LEU A 588 8.78 -13.48 -16.11
CA LEU A 588 9.89 -14.32 -16.58
C LEU A 588 11.06 -13.42 -16.99
N LEU A 589 12.08 -13.36 -16.14
CA LEU A 589 13.37 -12.72 -16.43
C LEU A 589 14.39 -13.79 -16.84
N SER A 590 15.14 -13.57 -17.92
CA SER A 590 16.31 -14.41 -18.22
C SER A 590 17.38 -13.68 -19.04
N GLY A 591 18.66 -13.95 -18.76
CA GLY A 591 19.79 -13.38 -19.49
C GLY A 591 20.92 -12.87 -18.59
N ASN A 592 21.95 -12.26 -19.17
CA ASN A 592 23.13 -11.72 -18.48
C ASN A 592 23.26 -10.20 -18.76
N GLU A 593 24.29 -9.53 -18.20
CA GLU A 593 24.49 -8.07 -18.37
C GLU A 593 24.44 -7.61 -19.84
N SER A 594 24.88 -8.45 -20.79
CA SER A 594 25.00 -8.13 -22.21
C SER A 594 23.75 -8.45 -23.02
N GLU A 595 22.85 -9.29 -22.52
CA GLU A 595 21.52 -9.54 -23.08
C GLU A 595 20.57 -10.05 -21.97
N GLN A 596 19.63 -9.20 -21.55
CA GLN A 596 18.54 -9.49 -20.63
C GLN A 596 17.21 -9.50 -21.38
N SER A 597 16.31 -10.40 -20.98
CA SER A 597 14.96 -10.51 -21.50
C SER A 597 13.94 -10.61 -20.36
N LEU A 598 12.81 -9.93 -20.51
CA LEU A 598 11.74 -9.86 -19.51
C LEU A 598 10.39 -10.07 -20.22
N ARG A 599 9.63 -11.09 -19.84
CA ARG A 599 8.21 -11.22 -20.20
C ARG A 599 7.33 -11.03 -18.96
N LEU A 600 6.26 -10.27 -19.13
CA LEU A 600 5.19 -10.06 -18.15
C LEU A 600 3.88 -10.58 -18.74
N SER A 601 3.12 -11.38 -17.99
CA SER A 601 1.83 -11.92 -18.42
C SER A 601 0.77 -11.75 -17.33
N ILE A 602 -0.43 -11.32 -17.73
CA ILE A 602 -1.67 -11.45 -16.95
C ILE A 602 -2.61 -12.27 -17.83
N PRO A 603 -2.78 -13.58 -17.57
CA PRO A 603 -3.50 -14.48 -18.48
C PRO A 603 -5.03 -14.37 -18.36
N GLU A 604 -5.55 -13.91 -17.22
CA GLU A 604 -6.98 -13.77 -16.94
C GLU A 604 -7.29 -12.56 -16.03
N GLY A 605 -8.53 -12.06 -16.10
CA GLY A 605 -9.00 -10.89 -15.36
C GLY A 605 -9.77 -9.89 -16.24
N GLU A 606 -10.01 -8.68 -15.73
CA GLU A 606 -10.60 -7.58 -16.52
C GLU A 606 -9.62 -7.01 -17.56
N TYR A 607 -8.32 -7.22 -17.33
CA TYR A 607 -7.22 -6.82 -18.20
C TYR A 607 -6.30 -8.02 -18.39
N ILE A 608 -6.23 -8.53 -19.62
CA ILE A 608 -5.32 -9.59 -20.05
C ILE A 608 -4.17 -8.93 -20.80
N THR A 609 -2.92 -9.26 -20.48
CA THR A 609 -1.76 -8.65 -21.13
C THR A 609 -0.59 -9.61 -21.30
N GLU A 610 0.16 -9.42 -22.38
CA GLU A 610 1.44 -10.06 -22.66
C GLU A 610 2.41 -8.97 -23.08
N GLN A 611 3.56 -8.85 -22.42
CA GLN A 611 4.55 -7.82 -22.69
C GLN A 611 5.94 -8.44 -22.72
N PHE A 612 6.73 -8.16 -23.76
CA PHE A 612 8.08 -8.69 -23.92
C PHE A 612 9.09 -7.57 -24.17
N PHE A 613 10.11 -7.51 -23.32
CA PHE A 613 11.21 -6.56 -23.38
C PHE A 613 12.55 -7.30 -23.53
N ARG A 614 13.50 -6.70 -24.24
CA ARG A 614 14.87 -7.22 -24.34
C ARG A 614 15.87 -6.07 -24.43
N GLY A 615 16.96 -6.16 -23.69
CA GLY A 615 17.98 -5.12 -23.62
C GLY A 615 19.27 -5.61 -23.02
N GLN A 616 20.09 -4.66 -22.57
CA GLN A 616 21.37 -4.88 -21.90
C GLN A 616 21.49 -3.90 -20.72
N LEU A 617 22.26 -4.30 -19.72
CA LEU A 617 22.61 -3.49 -18.55
C LEU A 617 24.00 -2.86 -18.80
N ASN A 618 24.21 -1.61 -18.41
CA ASN A 618 25.54 -1.00 -18.50
C ASN A 618 26.52 -1.64 -17.49
N ALA A 619 27.82 -1.49 -17.74
CA ALA A 619 28.87 -2.11 -16.92
C ALA A 619 28.86 -1.69 -15.44
N ASP A 620 28.26 -0.53 -15.12
CA ASP A 620 28.11 -0.01 -13.76
C ASP A 620 26.80 -0.46 -13.07
N ASN A 621 25.96 -1.28 -13.73
CA ASN A 621 24.66 -1.76 -13.25
C ASN A 621 23.64 -0.66 -12.86
N THR A 622 23.73 0.52 -13.48
CA THR A 622 22.93 1.72 -13.19
C THR A 622 21.92 2.11 -14.27
N SER A 623 22.03 1.55 -15.48
CA SER A 623 21.18 1.88 -16.63
C SER A 623 20.90 0.65 -17.49
N TRP A 624 19.62 0.33 -17.68
CA TRP A 624 19.15 -0.66 -18.64
C TRP A 624 18.77 0.02 -19.95
N SER A 625 19.16 -0.56 -21.09
CA SER A 625 18.84 -0.04 -22.43
C SER A 625 18.42 -1.18 -23.36
N GLY A 626 17.29 -1.05 -24.04
CA GLY A 626 16.71 -2.13 -24.84
C GLY A 626 15.51 -1.70 -25.67
N LYS A 627 14.64 -2.66 -25.97
CA LYS A 627 13.40 -2.48 -26.72
C LYS A 627 12.21 -3.15 -26.06
N TRP A 628 11.03 -2.56 -26.23
CA TRP A 628 9.76 -3.26 -26.18
C TRP A 628 9.64 -4.04 -27.51
N LEU A 629 9.51 -5.37 -27.47
CA LEU A 629 9.53 -6.22 -28.67
C LEU A 629 8.14 -6.74 -29.06
N GLU A 630 7.33 -7.07 -28.06
CA GLU A 630 5.95 -7.53 -28.22
C GLU A 630 5.10 -6.90 -27.12
N GLY A 631 3.87 -6.53 -27.46
CA GLY A 631 2.91 -6.05 -26.49
C GLY A 631 1.48 -6.32 -26.93
N LYS A 632 0.67 -6.88 -26.04
CA LYS A 632 -0.78 -7.02 -26.20
C LYS A 632 -1.50 -6.60 -24.93
N VAL A 633 -2.56 -5.83 -25.09
CA VAL A 633 -3.53 -5.51 -24.04
C VAL A 633 -4.92 -5.87 -24.54
N LEU A 634 -5.68 -6.63 -23.74
CA LEU A 634 -7.07 -6.98 -24.01
C LEU A 634 -7.88 -6.66 -22.75
N SER A 635 -8.93 -5.87 -22.90
CA SER A 635 -9.90 -5.58 -21.84
C SER A 635 -11.33 -5.72 -22.36
N SER A 636 -12.30 -5.42 -21.51
CA SER A 636 -13.69 -5.22 -21.93
C SER A 636 -13.87 -4.09 -22.96
N PHE A 637 -12.96 -3.10 -22.98
CA PHE A 637 -13.09 -1.86 -23.78
C PHE A 637 -12.33 -1.87 -25.09
N ALA A 638 -11.15 -2.50 -25.13
CA ALA A 638 -10.26 -2.49 -26.30
C ALA A 638 -9.43 -3.79 -26.41
N GLU A 639 -8.98 -4.09 -27.63
CA GLU A 639 -7.93 -5.08 -27.89
C GLU A 639 -6.86 -4.40 -28.72
N LEU A 640 -5.69 -4.19 -28.13
CA LEU A 640 -4.59 -3.40 -28.68
C LEU A 640 -3.32 -4.24 -28.75
N ILE A 641 -2.63 -4.18 -29.88
CA ILE A 641 -1.35 -4.85 -30.13
C ILE A 641 -0.33 -3.79 -30.52
N LEU A 642 0.83 -3.79 -29.84
CA LEU A 642 1.97 -2.93 -30.14
C LEU A 642 2.47 -3.20 -31.57
N GLN A 643 2.56 -2.16 -32.40
CA GLN A 643 3.01 -2.27 -33.80
C GLN A 643 4.51 -1.99 -33.97
N ASP A 644 5.05 -1.08 -33.17
CA ASP A 644 6.46 -0.68 -33.20
C ASP A 644 7.32 -1.51 -32.23
N GLN A 645 8.65 -1.41 -32.37
CA GLN A 645 9.59 -1.92 -31.38
C GLN A 645 10.42 -0.77 -30.77
N PRO A 646 9.79 0.09 -29.95
CA PRO A 646 10.41 1.31 -29.45
C PRO A 646 11.61 1.03 -28.55
N ASP A 647 12.61 1.92 -28.65
CA ASP A 647 13.74 1.92 -27.73
C ASP A 647 13.30 2.40 -26.34
N LEU A 648 13.67 1.63 -25.33
CA LEU A 648 13.35 1.82 -23.92
C LEU A 648 14.65 1.90 -23.12
N THR A 649 14.84 2.96 -22.35
CA THR A 649 16.00 3.14 -21.46
C THR A 649 15.51 3.52 -20.07
N VAL A 650 16.03 2.83 -19.06
CA VAL A 650 15.70 3.03 -17.65
C VAL A 650 16.99 3.22 -16.86
N ASN A 651 17.25 4.45 -16.44
CA ASN A 651 18.31 4.76 -15.48
C ASN A 651 17.76 4.59 -14.07
N LEU A 652 18.50 3.92 -13.20
CA LEU A 652 18.11 3.65 -11.81
C LEU A 652 18.55 4.76 -10.85
N GLN A 653 19.69 5.41 -11.12
CA GLN A 653 20.23 6.50 -10.28
C GLN A 653 20.86 7.62 -11.14
N PRO A 654 20.28 8.83 -11.17
CA PRO A 654 18.92 9.17 -10.72
C PRO A 654 17.86 8.49 -11.57
N PHE A 655 16.66 8.26 -11.03
CA PHE A 655 15.60 7.59 -11.78
C PHE A 655 15.15 8.41 -12.99
N SER A 656 15.25 7.80 -14.18
CA SER A 656 14.66 8.35 -15.40
C SER A 656 14.32 7.26 -16.41
N LEU A 657 13.24 7.50 -17.14
CA LEU A 657 12.64 6.64 -18.14
C LEU A 657 12.59 7.42 -19.46
N TYR A 658 13.18 6.84 -20.50
CA TYR A 658 12.95 7.22 -21.89
C TYR A 658 12.30 6.04 -22.61
N LEU A 659 11.16 6.28 -23.25
CA LEU A 659 10.52 5.31 -24.15
C LEU A 659 10.18 6.03 -25.46
N ALA A 660 10.72 5.55 -26.57
CA ALA A 660 10.46 6.12 -27.88
C ALA A 660 8.96 6.05 -28.26
N GLY A 661 8.51 7.04 -29.04
CA GLY A 661 7.14 7.11 -29.55
C GLY A 661 6.77 5.86 -30.34
N HIS A 662 5.57 5.35 -30.08
CA HIS A 662 5.09 4.07 -30.61
C HIS A 662 3.56 4.03 -30.70
N CYS A 663 3.05 3.18 -31.60
CA CYS A 663 1.64 2.94 -31.84
C CYS A 663 1.20 1.53 -31.41
N TRP A 664 -0.02 1.47 -30.90
CA TRP A 664 -0.81 0.27 -30.68
C TRP A 664 -2.01 0.28 -31.62
N GLU A 665 -2.37 -0.87 -32.19
CA GLU A 665 -3.51 -0.98 -33.10
C GLU A 665 -4.32 -2.25 -32.80
N GLY A 666 -5.63 -2.19 -33.01
CA GLY A 666 -6.51 -3.36 -32.98
C GLY A 666 -7.99 -3.00 -33.05
N ARG A 667 -8.80 -3.87 -33.66
CA ARG A 667 -10.25 -3.66 -33.90
C ARG A 667 -10.63 -2.35 -34.62
N GLY A 668 -9.68 -1.70 -35.30
CA GLY A 668 -9.87 -0.40 -35.95
C GLY A 668 -9.53 0.81 -35.07
N ASP A 669 -9.19 0.58 -33.79
CA ASP A 669 -8.66 1.59 -32.88
C ASP A 669 -7.14 1.68 -33.02
N ARG A 670 -6.59 2.89 -32.81
CA ARG A 670 -5.16 3.19 -32.88
C ARG A 670 -4.75 4.17 -31.78
N LEU A 671 -3.81 3.77 -30.94
CA LEU A 671 -3.26 4.56 -29.84
C LEU A 671 -1.76 4.78 -30.06
N CYS A 672 -1.37 5.99 -30.47
CA CYS A 672 0.02 6.38 -30.69
C CYS A 672 0.52 7.33 -29.60
N THR A 673 1.83 7.31 -29.37
CA THR A 673 2.54 8.19 -28.43
C THR A 673 3.72 8.89 -29.10
N GLU A 674 3.99 10.14 -28.72
CA GLU A 674 5.32 10.76 -28.86
C GLU A 674 6.24 10.30 -27.72
N ASP A 675 7.56 10.47 -27.90
CA ASP A 675 8.60 10.07 -26.94
C ASP A 675 8.23 10.43 -25.50
N ILE A 676 8.26 9.42 -24.62
CA ILE A 676 7.90 9.55 -23.20
C ILE A 676 9.19 9.80 -22.42
N ASP A 677 9.32 11.02 -21.92
CA ASP A 677 10.53 11.56 -21.30
C ASP A 677 10.21 11.87 -19.82
N ALA A 678 10.51 10.92 -18.92
CA ALA A 678 10.03 10.90 -17.53
C ALA A 678 11.16 10.75 -16.48
N SER A 679 10.97 11.39 -15.32
CA SER A 679 11.87 11.38 -14.16
C SER A 679 11.12 11.86 -12.89
N GLU A 680 11.78 11.82 -11.73
CA GLU A 680 11.24 12.37 -10.47
C GLU A 680 10.87 13.86 -10.48
N GLN A 681 11.28 14.60 -11.52
CA GLN A 681 11.19 16.06 -11.61
C GLN A 681 10.28 16.55 -12.76
N LYS A 682 10.18 15.77 -13.85
CA LYS A 682 9.37 16.06 -15.04
C LYS A 682 8.83 14.76 -15.66
N ALA A 683 7.67 14.83 -16.29
CA ALA A 683 7.15 13.80 -17.18
C ALA A 683 6.40 14.46 -18.34
N LYS A 684 6.75 14.12 -19.57
CA LYS A 684 6.13 14.68 -20.77
C LYS A 684 5.85 13.59 -21.81
N THR A 685 4.69 13.69 -22.45
CA THR A 685 4.32 12.92 -23.64
C THR A 685 3.15 13.59 -24.36
N LYS A 686 2.96 13.24 -25.63
CA LYS A 686 1.69 13.44 -26.34
C LYS A 686 1.14 12.07 -26.71
N ILE A 687 -0.16 11.90 -26.56
CA ILE A 687 -0.92 10.70 -26.89
C ILE A 687 -1.94 11.08 -27.97
N VAL A 688 -2.06 10.26 -29.01
CA VAL A 688 -3.05 10.40 -30.08
C VAL A 688 -3.85 9.10 -30.13
N LEU A 689 -5.17 9.18 -29.93
CA LEU A 689 -6.07 8.04 -29.97
C LEU A 689 -7.13 8.23 -31.05
N ASP A 690 -7.06 7.43 -32.10
CA ASP A 690 -8.12 7.26 -33.09
C ASP A 690 -9.00 6.09 -32.61
N TYR A 691 -10.22 6.36 -32.14
CA TYR A 691 -11.11 5.36 -31.53
C TYR A 691 -12.45 5.24 -32.26
N ASN A 692 -12.89 4.03 -32.55
CA ASN A 692 -14.24 3.76 -33.01
C ASN A 692 -15.17 3.53 -31.81
N VAL A 693 -16.01 4.52 -31.48
CA VAL A 693 -16.95 4.49 -30.34
C VAL A 693 -17.88 3.27 -30.37
N MET A 694 -18.08 2.70 -31.56
CA MET A 694 -19.00 1.60 -31.83
C MET A 694 -18.38 0.21 -31.70
N ASN A 695 -17.10 0.11 -31.32
CA ASN A 695 -16.51 -1.15 -30.90
C ASN A 695 -17.21 -1.66 -29.61
N GLU A 696 -17.40 -2.97 -29.51
CA GLU A 696 -18.32 -3.59 -28.54
C GLU A 696 -18.13 -3.18 -27.07
N GLY A 697 -16.94 -2.70 -26.70
CA GLY A 697 -16.62 -2.31 -25.34
C GLY A 697 -17.30 -1.02 -24.89
N VAL A 698 -17.17 0.06 -25.66
CA VAL A 698 -17.84 1.34 -25.36
C VAL A 698 -19.30 1.32 -25.78
N ALA A 699 -19.69 0.53 -26.79
CA ALA A 699 -21.10 0.31 -27.11
C ALA A 699 -21.93 -0.20 -25.91
N LYS A 700 -21.33 -1.00 -25.00
CA LYS A 700 -21.97 -1.47 -23.75
C LYS A 700 -22.16 -0.39 -22.69
N LEU A 701 -21.52 0.77 -22.82
CA LEU A 701 -21.71 1.94 -21.95
C LEU A 701 -22.84 2.86 -22.44
N LEU A 702 -23.30 2.71 -23.69
CA LEU A 702 -24.40 3.50 -24.25
C LEU A 702 -25.75 2.92 -23.78
N PRO A 703 -26.65 3.73 -23.19
CA PRO A 703 -27.84 3.21 -22.52
C PRO A 703 -28.93 2.77 -23.51
N ASN A 704 -28.94 1.48 -23.87
CA ASN A 704 -29.91 0.83 -24.76
C ASN A 704 -30.14 1.59 -26.09
N PHE A 705 -29.06 2.08 -26.70
CA PHE A 705 -29.07 2.65 -28.04
C PHE A 705 -29.06 1.54 -29.10
N ASP A 706 -30.07 1.50 -29.96
CA ASP A 706 -30.12 0.55 -31.09
C ASP A 706 -29.50 1.18 -32.34
N ILE A 707 -28.45 0.56 -32.89
CA ILE A 707 -27.60 1.11 -33.96
C ILE A 707 -27.24 -0.01 -34.94
N ASP A 708 -27.89 -0.01 -36.12
CA ASP A 708 -27.63 -0.98 -37.21
C ASP A 708 -26.20 -0.86 -37.76
N ALA A 709 -25.76 0.38 -37.95
CA ALA A 709 -24.48 0.72 -38.55
C ALA A 709 -24.12 2.17 -38.24
N SER A 710 -22.82 2.47 -38.15
CA SER A 710 -22.37 3.79 -37.75
C SER A 710 -20.89 3.99 -38.08
N ALA A 711 -20.54 5.23 -38.40
CA ALA A 711 -19.16 5.67 -38.58
C ALA A 711 -18.91 6.84 -37.62
N LEU A 712 -18.64 6.50 -36.35
CA LEU A 712 -18.36 7.44 -35.27
C LEU A 712 -16.92 7.24 -34.78
N ASN A 713 -15.98 7.66 -35.63
CA ASN A 713 -14.56 7.70 -35.30
C ASN A 713 -14.28 8.99 -34.54
N VAL A 714 -13.65 8.88 -33.37
CA VAL A 714 -13.27 10.00 -32.51
C VAL A 714 -11.75 10.00 -32.39
N ASN A 715 -11.14 11.10 -32.84
CA ASN A 715 -9.71 11.34 -32.73
C ASN A 715 -9.46 12.17 -31.47
N ILE A 716 -8.48 11.81 -30.64
CA ILE A 716 -8.19 12.46 -29.36
C ILE A 716 -6.69 12.79 -29.28
N ASP A 717 -6.36 14.08 -29.39
CA ASP A 717 -5.03 14.64 -29.17
C ASP A 717 -4.88 15.05 -27.69
N LEU A 718 -4.17 14.24 -26.89
CA LEU A 718 -3.88 14.50 -25.47
C LEU A 718 -2.41 14.87 -25.26
N ASN A 719 -2.13 16.12 -24.90
CA ASN A 719 -0.79 16.57 -24.46
C ASN A 719 -0.71 16.54 -22.93
N VAL A 720 0.40 16.03 -22.38
CA VAL A 720 0.69 15.97 -20.94
C VAL A 720 2.08 16.56 -20.65
N ASP A 721 2.15 17.57 -19.78
CA ASP A 721 3.39 18.18 -19.29
C ASP A 721 3.30 18.35 -17.76
N TRP A 722 3.85 17.39 -17.03
CA TRP A 722 3.94 17.42 -15.56
C TRP A 722 5.34 17.81 -15.12
N GLN A 723 5.44 18.73 -14.16
CA GLN A 723 6.69 19.15 -13.56
C GLN A 723 6.51 19.33 -12.04
N LYS A 724 7.44 18.83 -11.23
CA LYS A 724 7.34 18.81 -9.77
C LYS A 724 7.07 20.17 -9.11
N GLN A 725 7.53 21.27 -9.75
CA GLN A 725 7.29 22.64 -9.28
C GLN A 725 6.06 23.32 -9.90
N GLN A 726 5.61 22.88 -11.08
CA GLN A 726 4.50 23.52 -11.82
C GLN A 726 3.19 22.74 -11.76
N GLY A 727 3.23 21.49 -11.27
CA GLY A 727 2.13 20.53 -11.29
C GLY A 727 1.87 19.94 -12.68
N LEU A 728 0.66 19.40 -12.86
CA LEU A 728 0.18 18.85 -14.13
C LEU A 728 -0.45 19.95 -14.99
N ASN A 729 0.10 20.17 -16.18
CA ASN A 729 -0.59 20.86 -17.27
C ASN A 729 -0.99 19.81 -18.33
N PHE A 730 -2.20 19.93 -18.89
CA PHE A 730 -2.67 19.04 -19.94
C PHE A 730 -3.61 19.74 -20.92
N SER A 731 -3.72 19.20 -22.13
CA SER A 731 -4.78 19.56 -23.07
C SER A 731 -5.31 18.33 -23.78
N ALA A 732 -6.62 18.17 -23.86
CA ALA A 732 -7.27 17.15 -24.68
C ALA A 732 -8.12 17.82 -25.75
N ASP A 733 -7.76 17.62 -27.02
CA ASP A 733 -8.54 18.02 -28.19
C ASP A 733 -9.19 16.76 -28.79
N VAL A 734 -10.51 16.66 -28.64
CA VAL A 734 -11.37 15.58 -29.15
C VAL A 734 -12.08 16.08 -30.40
N LEU A 735 -12.02 15.31 -31.50
CA LEU A 735 -12.62 15.65 -32.78
C LEU A 735 -13.25 14.42 -33.45
N SER A 736 -14.52 14.53 -33.82
CA SER A 736 -15.18 13.65 -34.79
C SER A 736 -15.79 14.53 -35.89
N GLU A 737 -15.59 14.17 -37.15
CA GLU A 737 -16.11 14.93 -38.30
C GLU A 737 -16.93 14.04 -39.23
N ASN A 738 -18.00 14.59 -39.80
CA ASN A 738 -18.86 13.95 -40.81
C ASN A 738 -19.42 12.57 -40.40
N ALA A 739 -19.58 12.33 -39.09
CA ALA A 739 -20.08 11.08 -38.56
C ALA A 739 -21.53 10.82 -38.99
N VAL A 740 -21.86 9.55 -39.19
CA VAL A 740 -23.21 9.11 -39.58
C VAL A 740 -23.65 7.96 -38.67
N LEU A 741 -24.82 8.12 -38.07
CA LEU A 741 -25.50 7.08 -37.28
C LEU A 741 -26.68 6.53 -38.10
N VAL A 742 -26.89 5.21 -38.06
CA VAL A 742 -27.98 4.52 -38.77
C VAL A 742 -28.71 3.57 -37.80
N SER A 743 -30.04 3.61 -37.79
CA SER A 743 -30.90 2.81 -36.89
C SER A 743 -32.33 2.72 -37.43
N GLU A 744 -32.90 1.51 -37.49
CA GLU A 744 -34.19 1.18 -38.13
C GLU A 744 -34.33 1.80 -39.55
N GLY A 745 -33.20 1.94 -40.27
CA GLY A 745 -33.13 2.59 -41.58
C GLY A 745 -33.14 4.13 -41.58
N SER A 746 -33.38 4.77 -40.43
CA SER A 746 -33.18 6.21 -40.23
C SER A 746 -31.68 6.55 -40.26
N LYS A 747 -31.34 7.80 -40.62
CA LYS A 747 -29.96 8.29 -40.65
C LYS A 747 -29.87 9.68 -40.04
N VAL A 748 -28.81 9.91 -39.28
CA VAL A 748 -28.47 11.22 -38.72
C VAL A 748 -27.04 11.56 -39.13
N ARG A 749 -26.85 12.73 -39.73
CA ARG A 749 -25.52 13.30 -39.97
C ARG A 749 -25.12 14.21 -38.83
N ILE A 750 -23.86 14.11 -38.44
CA ILE A 750 -23.20 15.00 -37.48
C ILE A 750 -22.02 15.62 -38.26
N GLU A 751 -21.97 16.94 -38.41
CA GLU A 751 -20.83 17.58 -39.09
C GLU A 751 -19.60 17.58 -38.20
N ASP A 752 -19.77 17.99 -36.94
CA ASP A 752 -18.71 18.01 -35.93
C ASP A 752 -19.20 17.57 -34.55
N ILE A 753 -18.34 16.82 -33.85
CA ILE A 753 -18.29 16.76 -32.39
C ILE A 753 -16.90 17.23 -32.01
N VAL A 754 -16.82 18.35 -31.28
CA VAL A 754 -15.56 18.93 -30.82
C VAL A 754 -15.61 19.04 -29.30
N ALA A 755 -14.61 18.51 -28.59
CA ALA A 755 -14.41 18.79 -27.18
C ALA A 755 -12.96 19.23 -26.95
N LYS A 756 -12.77 20.44 -26.42
CA LYS A 756 -11.45 21.00 -26.09
C LYS A 756 -11.34 21.21 -24.60
N VAL A 757 -10.43 20.53 -23.94
CA VAL A 757 -10.15 20.64 -22.50
C VAL A 757 -8.72 21.12 -22.31
N GLN A 758 -8.52 22.11 -21.46
CA GLN A 758 -7.19 22.65 -21.09
C GLN A 758 -7.10 22.80 -19.58
N GLY A 759 -6.23 22.01 -18.96
CA GLY A 759 -6.07 21.93 -17.52
C GLY A 759 -4.70 22.40 -17.04
N THR A 760 -4.72 23.04 -15.89
CA THR A 760 -3.57 23.43 -15.06
C THR A 760 -3.92 23.11 -13.59
N PRO A 761 -2.98 23.13 -12.63
CA PRO A 761 -3.31 22.86 -11.23
C PRO A 761 -4.17 23.93 -10.54
N LYS A 762 -4.57 24.98 -11.28
CA LYS A 762 -5.40 26.08 -10.79
C LYS A 762 -6.73 26.19 -11.54
N ASN A 763 -6.86 25.64 -12.74
CA ASN A 763 -8.10 25.68 -13.50
C ASN A 763 -8.19 24.57 -14.54
N ILE A 764 -9.42 24.18 -14.86
CA ILE A 764 -9.74 23.37 -16.04
C ILE A 764 -10.76 24.17 -16.86
N ASN A 765 -10.42 24.47 -18.10
CA ASN A 765 -11.30 25.12 -19.06
C ASN A 765 -11.76 24.04 -20.05
N SER A 766 -13.06 23.96 -20.32
CA SER A 766 -13.61 23.03 -21.29
C SER A 766 -14.63 23.70 -22.20
N ASN A 767 -14.53 23.39 -23.49
CA ASN A 767 -15.51 23.72 -24.52
C ASN A 767 -15.98 22.41 -25.17
N PHE A 768 -17.27 22.29 -25.44
CA PHE A 768 -17.86 21.21 -26.20
C PHE A 768 -18.81 21.81 -27.24
N SER A 769 -18.76 21.32 -28.48
CA SER A 769 -19.80 21.56 -29.47
C SER A 769 -20.21 20.28 -30.19
N PHE A 770 -21.49 20.22 -30.52
CA PHE A 770 -22.08 19.27 -31.44
C PHE A 770 -22.77 20.08 -32.53
N SER A 771 -22.51 19.76 -33.81
CA SER A 771 -23.22 20.33 -34.96
C SER A 771 -23.89 19.25 -35.80
N SER A 772 -25.17 19.45 -36.08
CA SER A 772 -25.90 18.77 -37.15
C SER A 772 -26.78 19.78 -37.90
N THR A 773 -26.66 19.83 -39.23
CA THR A 773 -27.57 20.57 -40.12
C THR A 773 -29.00 20.04 -40.03
N GLU A 774 -29.14 18.76 -39.64
CA GLU A 774 -30.39 18.05 -39.47
C GLU A 774 -30.94 18.24 -38.05
N ALA A 775 -30.16 17.88 -37.03
CA ALA A 775 -30.59 17.81 -35.63
C ALA A 775 -30.24 19.04 -34.76
N GLY A 776 -29.67 20.11 -35.33
CA GLY A 776 -29.38 21.37 -34.61
C GLY A 776 -28.01 21.43 -33.93
N ARG A 777 -27.79 22.45 -33.08
CA ARG A 777 -26.48 22.73 -32.48
C ARG A 777 -26.52 22.84 -30.96
N VAL A 778 -25.54 22.21 -30.31
CA VAL A 778 -25.25 22.35 -28.87
C VAL A 778 -23.86 22.95 -28.70
N VAL A 779 -23.70 23.91 -27.80
CA VAL A 779 -22.41 24.48 -27.36
C VAL A 779 -22.39 24.64 -25.86
N ILE A 780 -21.42 24.01 -25.19
CA ILE A 780 -21.18 24.14 -23.75
C ILE A 780 -19.80 24.76 -23.55
N ASN A 781 -19.72 25.79 -22.71
CA ASN A 781 -18.48 26.37 -22.21
C ASN A 781 -18.44 26.21 -20.69
N SER A 782 -17.27 25.90 -20.15
CA SER A 782 -17.06 25.57 -18.74
C SER A 782 -15.67 26.02 -18.29
N GLN A 783 -15.58 26.60 -17.09
CA GLN A 783 -14.34 26.92 -16.40
C GLN A 783 -14.49 26.52 -14.93
N LEU A 784 -13.68 25.56 -14.49
CA LEU A 784 -13.53 25.13 -13.10
C LEU A 784 -12.28 25.79 -12.51
N ASP A 785 -12.41 26.51 -11.40
CA ASP A 785 -11.31 27.05 -10.59
C ASP A 785 -10.94 26.06 -9.48
N LEU A 786 -9.75 25.47 -9.62
CA LEU A 786 -9.15 24.56 -8.64
C LEU A 786 -8.33 25.30 -7.57
N ALA A 787 -8.12 26.62 -7.72
CA ALA A 787 -7.41 27.42 -6.73
C ALA A 787 -8.28 27.85 -5.54
N SER A 788 -9.60 27.60 -5.58
CA SER A 788 -10.57 27.96 -4.53
C SER A 788 -11.21 26.72 -3.90
N GLN A 789 -11.62 26.81 -2.63
CA GLN A 789 -12.31 25.72 -1.92
C GLN A 789 -13.58 26.25 -1.22
N PRO A 790 -14.78 25.68 -1.48
CA PRO A 790 -15.06 24.64 -2.47
C PRO A 790 -14.75 25.10 -3.91
N TYR A 791 -14.45 24.15 -4.80
CA TYR A 791 -14.11 24.44 -6.20
C TYR A 791 -15.24 25.20 -6.90
N GLN A 792 -14.90 26.31 -7.56
CA GLN A 792 -15.87 27.18 -8.22
C GLN A 792 -15.98 26.81 -9.71
N HIS A 793 -17.18 26.49 -10.17
CA HIS A 793 -17.48 26.14 -11.55
C HIS A 793 -18.34 27.23 -12.18
N LYS A 794 -18.08 27.60 -13.44
CA LYS A 794 -18.92 28.58 -14.16
C LYS A 794 -18.90 28.33 -15.66
N GLY A 795 -19.91 28.80 -16.38
CA GLY A 795 -19.99 28.57 -17.82
C GLY A 795 -21.34 28.89 -18.45
N SER A 796 -21.59 28.28 -19.60
CA SER A 796 -22.80 28.49 -20.40
C SER A 796 -23.19 27.24 -21.19
N ILE A 797 -24.46 26.87 -21.18
CA ILE A 797 -25.08 25.88 -22.06
C ILE A 797 -25.96 26.63 -23.07
N ASN A 798 -25.66 26.47 -24.35
CA ASN A 798 -26.44 27.01 -25.46
C ASN A 798 -26.91 25.85 -26.34
N ILE A 799 -28.22 25.69 -26.48
CA ILE A 799 -28.86 24.72 -27.37
C ILE A 799 -29.74 25.51 -28.33
N ASN A 800 -29.50 25.37 -29.63
CA ASN A 800 -30.21 26.12 -30.66
C ASN A 800 -30.87 25.15 -31.66
N GLN A 801 -32.20 25.10 -31.62
CA GLN A 801 -33.07 24.27 -32.45
C GLN A 801 -32.63 22.79 -32.51
N PHE A 802 -32.44 22.17 -31.35
CA PHE A 802 -32.03 20.76 -31.28
C PHE A 802 -33.24 19.83 -31.43
N ALA A 803 -33.40 19.28 -32.62
CA ALA A 803 -34.55 18.48 -33.02
C ALA A 803 -34.38 17.01 -32.58
N VAL A 804 -35.07 16.59 -31.52
CA VAL A 804 -34.91 15.23 -30.95
C VAL A 804 -35.48 14.12 -31.85
N SER A 805 -36.28 14.46 -32.86
CA SER A 805 -36.88 13.52 -33.81
C SER A 805 -35.85 12.72 -34.61
N TYR A 806 -34.69 13.29 -34.90
CA TYR A 806 -33.59 12.58 -35.58
C TYR A 806 -33.04 11.42 -34.75
N PHE A 807 -33.14 11.50 -33.42
CA PHE A 807 -32.68 10.44 -32.51
C PHE A 807 -33.78 9.43 -32.13
N ALA A 808 -34.97 9.52 -32.74
CA ALA A 808 -36.13 8.69 -32.38
C ALA A 808 -35.88 7.17 -32.44
N SER A 809 -35.33 6.67 -33.55
CA SER A 809 -35.13 5.23 -33.78
C SER A 809 -34.12 4.60 -32.81
N PHE A 810 -33.16 5.39 -32.34
CA PHE A 810 -32.08 4.95 -31.45
C PHE A 810 -32.58 4.67 -30.03
N VAL A 811 -33.69 5.26 -29.60
CA VAL A 811 -34.25 5.07 -28.25
C VAL A 811 -35.19 3.87 -28.25
N THR A 812 -34.66 2.69 -27.94
CA THR A 812 -35.37 1.39 -27.92
C THR A 812 -36.77 1.38 -27.31
N ALA A 813 -37.02 2.14 -26.24
CA ALA A 813 -38.32 2.22 -25.57
C ALA A 813 -39.38 3.08 -26.30
N VAL A 814 -38.97 3.90 -27.26
CA VAL A 814 -39.81 4.90 -27.95
C VAL A 814 -40.08 4.46 -29.38
N LYS A 815 -41.32 4.65 -29.85
CA LYS A 815 -41.76 4.37 -31.22
C LYS A 815 -41.70 5.62 -32.08
N ASP A 816 -42.29 6.71 -31.59
CA ASP A 816 -42.33 8.01 -32.27
C ASP A 816 -41.84 9.07 -31.27
N LEU A 817 -40.83 9.87 -31.65
CA LEU A 817 -40.29 10.98 -30.85
C LEU A 817 -40.23 12.25 -31.70
N ASN A 818 -40.61 13.40 -31.14
CA ASN A 818 -40.49 14.71 -31.78
C ASN A 818 -40.31 15.83 -30.74
N GLY A 819 -39.79 16.97 -31.19
CA GLY A 819 -39.72 18.22 -30.44
C GLY A 819 -38.42 18.98 -30.68
N ASP A 820 -38.46 20.30 -30.52
CA ASP A 820 -37.31 21.20 -30.64
C ASP A 820 -36.88 21.71 -29.25
N ILE A 821 -35.66 21.35 -28.82
CA ILE A 821 -35.06 21.86 -27.58
C ILE A 821 -34.27 23.14 -27.89
N ASN A 822 -34.52 24.18 -27.11
CA ASN A 822 -33.79 25.45 -27.14
C ASN A 822 -33.42 25.85 -25.71
N ALA A 823 -32.17 26.21 -25.46
CA ALA A 823 -31.71 26.61 -24.14
C ALA A 823 -30.63 27.69 -24.23
N ASN A 824 -30.69 28.65 -23.31
CA ASN A 824 -29.58 29.56 -23.02
C ASN A 824 -29.53 29.71 -21.50
N ILE A 825 -28.54 29.06 -20.90
CA ILE A 825 -28.35 28.95 -19.45
C ILE A 825 -26.90 29.28 -19.14
N THR A 826 -26.65 30.24 -18.26
CA THR A 826 -25.35 30.43 -17.60
C THR A 826 -25.36 29.77 -16.23
N PHE A 827 -24.20 29.27 -15.80
CA PHE A 827 -24.03 28.69 -14.47
C PHE A 827 -22.81 29.28 -13.76
N ASP A 828 -22.84 29.36 -12.44
CA ASP A 828 -21.74 29.79 -11.57
C ASP A 828 -21.79 29.14 -10.16
N GLY A 829 -20.76 29.34 -9.32
CA GLY A 829 -20.74 28.85 -7.93
C GLY A 829 -20.11 27.46 -7.72
N PRO A 830 -20.27 26.84 -6.55
CA PRO A 830 -19.71 25.50 -6.26
C PRO A 830 -20.30 24.40 -7.14
N ILE A 831 -19.49 23.42 -7.56
CA ILE A 831 -19.97 22.30 -8.40
C ILE A 831 -21.07 21.44 -7.72
N GLU A 832 -21.08 21.38 -6.40
CA GLU A 832 -22.10 20.69 -5.59
C GLU A 832 -23.40 21.50 -5.44
N LYS A 833 -23.33 22.82 -5.65
CA LYS A 833 -24.43 23.78 -5.44
C LYS A 833 -24.38 24.90 -6.48
N PRO A 834 -24.63 24.61 -7.77
CA PRO A 834 -24.54 25.60 -8.83
C PRO A 834 -25.67 26.63 -8.73
N SER A 835 -25.33 27.88 -9.01
CA SER A 835 -26.25 28.93 -9.43
C SER A 835 -26.54 28.74 -10.92
N LEU A 836 -27.81 28.69 -11.32
CA LEU A 836 -28.26 28.61 -12.71
C LEU A 836 -29.10 29.84 -13.07
N GLN A 837 -28.82 30.47 -14.20
CA GLN A 837 -29.61 31.59 -14.72
C GLN A 837 -29.91 31.40 -16.21
N GLY A 838 -31.17 31.54 -16.61
CA GLY A 838 -31.56 31.53 -18.02
C GLY A 838 -32.89 30.84 -18.27
N GLN A 839 -33.06 30.24 -19.45
CA GLN A 839 -34.26 29.48 -19.77
C GLN A 839 -33.99 28.27 -20.67
N LEU A 840 -34.83 27.24 -20.52
CA LEU A 840 -34.96 26.11 -21.42
C LEU A 840 -36.41 26.08 -21.95
N VAL A 841 -36.56 25.76 -23.23
CA VAL A 841 -37.85 25.62 -23.92
C VAL A 841 -37.82 24.34 -24.74
N ILE A 842 -38.86 23.52 -24.59
CA ILE A 842 -39.17 22.39 -25.47
C ILE A 842 -40.43 22.79 -26.23
N ALA A 843 -40.36 22.81 -27.56
CA ALA A 843 -41.49 23.13 -28.44
C ALA A 843 -41.95 21.89 -29.22
N ASP A 844 -43.26 21.81 -29.50
CA ASP A 844 -43.91 20.78 -30.35
C ASP A 844 -43.51 19.33 -30.04
N GLY A 845 -43.30 19.05 -28.75
CA GLY A 845 -42.89 17.75 -28.24
C GLY A 845 -43.97 16.67 -28.45
N ALA A 846 -43.56 15.48 -28.88
CA ALA A 846 -44.43 14.32 -28.97
C ALA A 846 -43.68 13.03 -28.66
N VAL A 847 -44.36 12.10 -27.97
CA VAL A 847 -43.81 10.79 -27.59
C VAL A 847 -44.89 9.72 -27.74
N VAL A 848 -44.54 8.59 -28.35
CA VAL A 848 -45.30 7.33 -28.34
C VAL A 848 -44.33 6.23 -27.91
N LEU A 849 -44.63 5.45 -26.88
CA LEU A 849 -43.75 4.37 -26.42
C LEU A 849 -44.01 3.08 -27.21
N LYS A 850 -43.00 2.21 -27.39
CA LYS A 850 -43.17 0.93 -28.11
C LYS A 850 -44.16 -0.01 -27.38
N GLU A 851 -44.10 -0.03 -26.04
CA GLU A 851 -44.99 -0.86 -25.19
C GLU A 851 -46.33 -0.19 -24.87
N TYR A 852 -46.34 1.14 -24.76
CA TYR A 852 -47.53 1.94 -24.41
C TYR A 852 -47.87 2.87 -25.58
N PRO A 853 -48.75 2.45 -26.53
CA PRO A 853 -49.11 3.23 -27.72
C PRO A 853 -50.04 4.42 -27.44
N LEU A 854 -49.91 5.03 -26.27
CA LEU A 854 -50.48 6.33 -25.93
C LEU A 854 -49.61 7.42 -26.57
N LYS A 855 -50.25 8.33 -27.31
CA LYS A 855 -49.57 9.49 -27.88
C LYS A 855 -49.67 10.68 -26.92
N LEU A 856 -48.53 11.06 -26.37
CA LEU A 856 -48.29 12.42 -25.90
C LEU A 856 -48.00 13.30 -27.12
N ALA A 857 -48.68 14.43 -27.23
CA ALA A 857 -48.55 15.38 -28.33
C ALA A 857 -48.59 16.82 -27.81
N ASP A 858 -48.18 17.76 -28.66
CA ASP A 858 -48.19 19.20 -28.42
C ASP A 858 -47.53 19.60 -27.07
N TYR A 859 -46.56 18.79 -26.61
CA TYR A 859 -45.84 18.99 -25.34
C TYR A 859 -44.93 20.20 -25.48
N ASN A 860 -45.41 21.32 -24.94
CA ASN A 860 -44.72 22.60 -24.95
C ASN A 860 -44.39 22.97 -23.51
N GLN A 861 -43.10 23.01 -23.18
CA GLN A 861 -42.59 23.20 -21.81
C GLN A 861 -41.60 24.34 -21.76
N LYS A 862 -41.78 25.25 -20.80
CA LYS A 862 -40.78 26.25 -20.42
C LYS A 862 -40.23 25.94 -19.03
N VAL A 863 -38.94 26.21 -18.85
CA VAL A 863 -38.24 26.27 -17.55
C VAL A 863 -37.47 27.60 -17.51
N VAL A 864 -37.52 28.29 -16.38
CA VAL A 864 -36.75 29.52 -16.11
C VAL A 864 -35.89 29.27 -14.87
N PHE A 865 -34.58 29.51 -14.97
CA PHE A 865 -33.63 29.31 -13.88
C PHE A 865 -33.26 30.65 -13.24
N ASP A 866 -33.32 30.71 -11.92
CA ASP A 866 -32.98 31.90 -11.11
C ASP A 866 -32.20 31.51 -9.84
N GLY A 867 -30.88 31.44 -9.98
CA GLY A 867 -29.96 31.01 -8.93
C GLY A 867 -30.13 29.52 -8.62
N SER A 868 -30.42 29.20 -7.35
CA SER A 868 -30.65 27.83 -6.87
C SER A 868 -32.10 27.36 -7.00
N LYS A 869 -32.88 28.00 -7.89
CA LYS A 869 -34.30 27.71 -8.13
C LYS A 869 -34.63 27.66 -9.62
N ALA A 870 -35.71 26.97 -9.96
CA ALA A 870 -36.30 27.03 -11.30
C ALA A 870 -37.82 26.93 -11.29
N ASP A 871 -38.50 27.86 -11.97
CA ASP A 871 -39.94 27.78 -12.25
C ASP A 871 -40.17 27.06 -13.58
N PHE A 872 -41.18 26.20 -13.68
CA PHE A 872 -41.53 25.51 -14.93
C PHE A 872 -43.04 25.53 -15.19
N SER A 873 -43.41 25.68 -16.46
CA SER A 873 -44.81 25.67 -16.93
C SER A 873 -44.92 25.11 -18.34
N GLY A 874 -45.91 24.24 -18.55
CA GLY A 874 -46.10 23.54 -19.82
C GLY A 874 -47.53 23.06 -20.05
N GLN A 875 -47.81 22.74 -21.30
CA GLN A 875 -49.10 22.21 -21.78
C GLN A 875 -48.85 20.98 -22.66
N PHE A 876 -49.83 20.08 -22.70
CA PHE A 876 -49.75 18.84 -23.47
C PHE A 876 -51.12 18.29 -23.86
N VAL A 877 -51.12 17.39 -24.84
CA VAL A 877 -52.26 16.59 -25.27
C VAL A 877 -51.94 15.11 -25.01
N LEU A 878 -52.86 14.38 -24.38
CA LEU A 878 -52.76 12.93 -24.19
C LEU A 878 -54.02 12.26 -24.77
N GLY A 879 -53.87 11.69 -25.96
CA GLY A 879 -55.00 11.25 -26.79
C GLY A 879 -55.84 12.44 -27.29
N GLU A 880 -57.10 12.52 -26.86
CA GLU A 880 -57.99 13.65 -27.14
C GLU A 880 -58.00 14.71 -26.02
N GLY A 881 -57.51 14.35 -24.82
CA GLY A 881 -57.55 15.20 -23.64
C GLY A 881 -56.39 16.21 -23.58
N ARG A 882 -56.64 17.37 -22.96
CA ARG A 882 -55.63 18.41 -22.72
C ARG A 882 -55.21 18.46 -21.27
N GLY A 883 -53.93 18.65 -21.03
CA GLY A 883 -53.35 18.83 -19.70
C GLY A 883 -52.37 20.00 -19.63
N SER A 884 -52.10 20.43 -18.41
CA SER A 884 -51.08 21.40 -18.06
C SER A 884 -50.29 20.92 -16.85
N VAL A 885 -49.01 21.26 -16.84
CA VAL A 885 -48.08 20.95 -15.74
C VAL A 885 -47.32 22.22 -15.40
N GLU A 886 -47.33 22.59 -14.13
CA GLU A 886 -46.67 23.80 -13.62
C GLU A 886 -46.07 23.52 -12.24
N GLY A 887 -45.02 24.23 -11.86
CA GLY A 887 -44.35 23.98 -10.59
C GLY A 887 -43.03 24.71 -10.41
N ASP A 888 -42.37 24.40 -9.30
CA ASP A 888 -41.10 24.96 -8.88
C ASP A 888 -40.11 23.87 -8.45
N VAL A 889 -38.83 24.17 -8.62
CA VAL A 889 -37.68 23.39 -8.17
C VAL A 889 -36.84 24.27 -7.25
N ASP A 890 -36.46 23.75 -6.09
CA ASP A 890 -35.43 24.31 -5.22
C ASP A 890 -34.28 23.29 -5.12
N PHE A 891 -33.05 23.76 -5.28
CA PHE A 891 -31.82 22.97 -5.16
C PHE A 891 -30.74 23.74 -4.35
N THR A 892 -31.18 24.59 -3.42
CA THR A 892 -30.31 25.38 -2.53
C THR A 892 -29.58 24.52 -1.49
N ASP A 893 -30.25 23.48 -0.99
CA ASP A 893 -29.73 22.51 -0.01
C ASP A 893 -30.06 21.09 -0.46
N ASP A 894 -31.31 20.69 -0.32
CA ASP A 894 -31.89 19.45 -0.85
C ASP A 894 -32.66 19.73 -2.15
N LEU A 895 -32.73 18.74 -3.05
CA LEU A 895 -33.59 18.82 -4.23
C LEU A 895 -35.06 18.66 -3.82
N ILE A 896 -35.81 19.75 -3.86
CA ILE A 896 -37.26 19.78 -3.64
C ILE A 896 -37.93 20.16 -4.96
N VAL A 897 -38.92 19.37 -5.39
CA VAL A 897 -39.75 19.68 -6.57
C VAL A 897 -41.21 19.72 -6.15
N ASN A 898 -41.90 20.81 -6.43
CA ASN A 898 -43.35 20.92 -6.30
C ASN A 898 -43.96 20.94 -7.71
N ILE A 899 -44.94 20.07 -7.99
CA ILE A 899 -45.60 19.93 -9.29
C ILE A 899 -47.11 20.00 -9.09
N MET A 900 -47.79 20.78 -9.91
CA MET A 900 -49.24 20.76 -10.07
C MET A 900 -49.57 20.24 -11.47
N VAL A 901 -50.44 19.22 -11.54
CA VAL A 901 -50.87 18.58 -12.80
C VAL A 901 -52.38 18.65 -12.90
N ALA A 902 -52.87 19.33 -13.93
CA ALA A 902 -54.29 19.47 -14.21
C ALA A 902 -54.61 18.95 -15.63
N GLY A 903 -55.80 18.41 -15.84
CA GLY A 903 -56.23 18.02 -17.19
C GLY A 903 -57.72 17.73 -17.33
N ASP A 904 -58.20 17.75 -18.57
CA ASP A 904 -59.57 17.36 -18.94
C ASP A 904 -59.56 16.18 -19.91
N LYS A 905 -60.14 15.05 -19.47
CA LYS A 905 -60.40 13.83 -20.25
C LYS A 905 -59.16 13.27 -20.95
N LEU A 906 -58.00 13.30 -20.28
CA LEU A 906 -56.77 12.64 -20.72
C LEU A 906 -57.06 11.16 -20.97
N ASP A 907 -56.74 10.66 -22.17
CA ASP A 907 -56.92 9.25 -22.51
C ASP A 907 -55.80 8.41 -21.89
N ILE A 908 -56.18 7.34 -21.19
CA ILE A 908 -55.25 6.32 -20.68
C ILE A 908 -55.76 4.97 -21.16
N ALA A 909 -54.92 4.22 -21.87
CA ALA A 909 -55.25 2.92 -22.44
C ALA A 909 -54.09 1.95 -22.26
N TYR A 910 -54.38 0.76 -21.74
CA TYR A 910 -53.42 -0.31 -21.52
C TYR A 910 -54.15 -1.66 -21.70
N GLU A 911 -53.61 -2.58 -22.51
CA GLU A 911 -54.23 -3.88 -22.84
C GLU A 911 -55.76 -3.81 -23.12
N THR A 912 -56.58 -4.27 -22.16
CA THR A 912 -58.05 -4.34 -22.22
C THR A 912 -58.75 -3.24 -21.42
N TYR A 913 -57.99 -2.28 -20.90
CA TYR A 913 -58.42 -1.16 -20.08
C TYR A 913 -58.36 0.15 -20.87
N LYS A 914 -59.42 0.96 -20.80
CA LYS A 914 -59.46 2.33 -21.33
C LYS A 914 -60.15 3.25 -20.34
N PHE A 915 -59.57 4.42 -20.10
CA PHE A 915 -60.08 5.45 -19.20
C PHE A 915 -59.97 6.81 -19.89
N LYS A 916 -60.90 7.73 -19.61
CA LYS A 916 -60.64 9.17 -19.74
C LYS A 916 -60.65 9.75 -18.33
N VAL A 917 -59.59 10.45 -17.96
CA VAL A 917 -59.41 11.00 -16.61
C VAL A 917 -59.19 12.51 -16.63
N SER A 918 -59.74 13.21 -15.64
CA SER A 918 -59.51 14.64 -15.42
C SER A 918 -58.82 14.82 -14.05
N PRO A 919 -57.47 14.84 -14.00
CA PRO A 919 -56.72 15.04 -12.77
C PRO A 919 -56.67 16.51 -12.32
N ASP A 920 -56.55 16.70 -11.02
CA ASP A 920 -56.19 17.93 -10.32
C ASP A 920 -55.29 17.51 -9.13
N LEU A 921 -53.98 17.46 -9.39
CA LEU A 921 -52.98 16.79 -8.55
C LEU A 921 -51.87 17.72 -8.11
N LYS A 922 -51.38 17.50 -6.89
CA LYS A 922 -50.20 18.13 -6.31
C LYS A 922 -49.20 17.05 -5.90
N ILE A 923 -48.05 17.06 -6.56
CA ILE A 923 -46.94 16.14 -6.32
C ILE A 923 -45.82 16.93 -5.67
N LYS A 924 -45.24 16.41 -4.59
CA LYS A 924 -44.02 16.94 -3.99
C LYS A 924 -42.97 15.84 -3.91
N LEU A 925 -41.79 16.11 -4.47
CA LEU A 925 -40.59 15.30 -4.36
C LEU A 925 -39.61 15.98 -3.39
N SER A 926 -38.98 15.19 -2.54
CA SER A 926 -37.81 15.53 -1.72
C SER A 926 -36.94 14.26 -1.52
N PRO A 927 -35.72 14.35 -0.94
CA PRO A 927 -34.91 13.17 -0.66
C PRO A 927 -35.51 12.20 0.37
N GLU A 928 -36.43 12.69 1.22
CA GLU A 928 -37.10 11.90 2.26
C GLU A 928 -38.46 11.33 1.84
N LEU A 929 -39.16 11.96 0.88
CA LEU A 929 -40.55 11.64 0.55
C LEU A 929 -40.95 12.03 -0.87
N LEU A 930 -41.68 11.14 -1.55
CA LEU A 930 -42.56 11.48 -2.67
C LEU A 930 -44.01 11.50 -2.17
N SER A 931 -44.63 12.67 -2.09
CA SER A 931 -46.05 12.84 -1.72
C SER A 931 -46.88 13.18 -2.96
N ILE A 932 -48.02 12.49 -3.15
CA ILE A 932 -48.96 12.69 -4.27
C ILE A 932 -50.36 12.87 -3.70
N SER A 933 -50.91 14.09 -3.79
CA SER A 933 -52.21 14.43 -3.23
C SER A 933 -53.14 15.07 -4.25
N GLY A 934 -54.45 15.00 -4.03
CA GLY A 934 -55.44 15.72 -4.83
C GLY A 934 -56.59 14.85 -5.30
N LYS A 935 -57.01 15.03 -6.55
CA LYS A 935 -58.26 14.50 -7.08
C LYS A 935 -58.12 13.98 -8.51
N VAL A 936 -58.85 12.91 -8.83
CA VAL A 936 -59.03 12.40 -10.19
C VAL A 936 -60.52 12.17 -10.45
N ASP A 937 -61.09 12.81 -11.47
CA ASP A 937 -62.44 12.47 -11.96
C ASP A 937 -62.31 11.47 -13.12
N VAL A 938 -63.10 10.40 -13.10
CA VAL A 938 -63.11 9.33 -14.10
C VAL A 938 -64.48 9.31 -14.79
N PRO A 939 -64.75 10.24 -15.72
CA PRO A 939 -66.04 10.34 -16.43
C PRO A 939 -66.29 9.21 -17.44
N TYR A 940 -65.26 8.42 -17.80
CA TYR A 940 -65.40 7.30 -18.73
C TYR A 940 -64.39 6.19 -18.41
N ALA A 941 -64.87 4.93 -18.42
CA ALA A 941 -63.99 3.77 -18.43
C ALA A 941 -64.59 2.57 -19.18
N ARG A 942 -63.72 1.70 -19.68
CA ARG A 942 -64.03 0.35 -20.16
C ARG A 942 -62.96 -0.59 -19.60
N VAL A 943 -63.37 -1.50 -18.73
CA VAL A 943 -62.50 -2.45 -18.01
C VAL A 943 -62.96 -3.86 -18.37
N LYS A 944 -62.17 -4.61 -19.16
CA LYS A 944 -62.54 -5.97 -19.58
C LYS A 944 -61.54 -7.02 -19.08
N ILE A 945 -62.01 -8.00 -18.30
CA ILE A 945 -61.19 -9.06 -17.71
C ILE A 945 -61.71 -10.42 -18.23
N LYS A 946 -61.01 -11.02 -19.19
CA LYS A 946 -61.38 -12.31 -19.80
C LYS A 946 -61.03 -13.53 -18.95
N SER A 947 -60.04 -13.40 -18.08
CA SER A 947 -59.50 -14.43 -17.21
C SER A 947 -58.73 -13.75 -16.08
N LEU A 948 -58.65 -14.39 -14.91
CA LEU A 948 -57.78 -13.90 -13.83
C LEU A 948 -56.30 -13.89 -14.29
N PRO A 949 -55.56 -12.78 -14.12
CA PRO A 949 -54.12 -12.73 -14.39
C PRO A 949 -53.34 -13.80 -13.60
N PRO A 950 -52.13 -14.21 -14.04
CA PRO A 950 -51.29 -15.14 -13.28
C PRO A 950 -51.01 -14.66 -11.84
N SER A 951 -50.84 -13.35 -11.65
CA SER A 951 -50.66 -12.67 -10.36
C SER A 951 -51.92 -12.60 -9.49
N ALA A 952 -53.11 -12.86 -10.05
CA ALA A 952 -54.37 -12.93 -9.30
C ALA A 952 -54.65 -14.34 -8.72
N LYS A 953 -53.71 -15.29 -8.89
CA LYS A 953 -53.66 -16.52 -8.10
C LYS A 953 -52.79 -16.30 -6.88
N SER A 954 -53.39 -16.02 -5.73
CA SER A 954 -52.68 -16.03 -4.46
C SER A 954 -51.97 -17.38 -4.26
N PRO A 955 -50.71 -17.41 -3.82
CA PRO A 955 -50.06 -18.66 -3.42
C PRO A 955 -50.83 -19.31 -2.26
N SER A 956 -50.76 -20.65 -2.12
CA SER A 956 -51.33 -21.30 -0.93
C SER A 956 -50.61 -20.81 0.32
N GLN A 957 -51.33 -20.79 1.46
CA GLN A 957 -50.74 -20.46 2.75
C GLN A 957 -49.64 -21.46 3.19
N ASP A 958 -49.58 -22.63 2.53
CA ASP A 958 -48.54 -23.65 2.72
C ASP A 958 -47.22 -23.33 1.97
N ILE A 959 -47.18 -22.30 1.11
CA ILE A 959 -45.98 -21.96 0.33
C ILE A 959 -45.03 -21.11 1.18
N ILE A 960 -44.11 -21.80 1.86
CA ILE A 960 -42.93 -21.18 2.46
C ILE A 960 -41.96 -20.84 1.32
N VAL A 961 -41.80 -19.54 1.03
CA VAL A 961 -40.74 -19.07 0.12
C VAL A 961 -39.41 -19.15 0.86
N VAL A 962 -38.56 -20.08 0.44
CA VAL A 962 -37.20 -20.28 0.95
C VAL A 962 -36.20 -19.73 -0.09
N ASP A 963 -35.22 -18.98 0.39
CA ASP A 963 -34.06 -18.47 -0.37
C ASP A 963 -34.35 -17.60 -1.61
N GLU A 964 -34.98 -16.44 -1.39
CA GLU A 964 -34.35 -15.21 -1.90
C GLU A 964 -33.60 -14.51 -0.77
N LYS A 965 -32.28 -14.34 -0.92
CA LYS A 965 -31.53 -13.38 -0.10
C LYS A 965 -32.11 -11.99 -0.39
N LYS A 966 -32.73 -11.36 0.61
CA LYS A 966 -33.07 -9.93 0.54
C LYS A 966 -31.78 -9.13 0.36
N VAL A 967 -31.44 -8.84 -0.90
CA VAL A 967 -30.58 -7.70 -1.22
C VAL A 967 -31.21 -6.50 -0.53
N ALA A 968 -30.46 -5.84 0.35
CA ALA A 968 -30.94 -4.64 1.00
C ALA A 968 -31.19 -3.59 -0.09
N LYS A 969 -32.46 -3.35 -0.41
CA LYS A 969 -32.82 -2.34 -1.40
C LYS A 969 -32.27 -1.00 -0.92
N GLN A 970 -31.26 -0.50 -1.62
CA GLN A 970 -30.77 0.86 -1.44
C GLN A 970 -31.95 1.82 -1.55
N GLY A 971 -31.96 2.86 -0.72
CA GLY A 971 -33.17 3.52 -0.22
C GLY A 971 -34.28 3.68 -1.24
N GLN A 972 -35.32 2.83 -1.14
CA GLN A 972 -36.58 3.14 -1.82
C GLN A 972 -37.17 4.38 -1.15
N LEU A 973 -37.19 5.49 -1.88
CA LEU A 973 -37.83 6.73 -1.45
C LEU A 973 -39.25 6.42 -0.95
N PRO A 974 -39.60 6.76 0.31
CA PRO A 974 -40.95 6.62 0.82
C PRO A 974 -41.95 7.31 -0.09
N ILE A 975 -43.07 6.63 -0.36
CA ILE A 975 -44.18 7.19 -1.14
C ILE A 975 -45.37 7.37 -0.20
N ASP A 976 -45.95 8.56 -0.25
CA ASP A 976 -47.20 8.97 0.39
C ASP A 976 -48.19 9.36 -0.71
N VAL A 977 -49.38 8.79 -0.69
CA VAL A 977 -50.45 9.08 -1.67
C VAL A 977 -51.73 9.36 -0.93
N ASP A 978 -52.47 10.40 -1.33
CA ASP A 978 -53.80 10.74 -0.80
C ASP A 978 -54.69 11.32 -1.91
N LEU A 979 -55.38 10.43 -2.63
CA LEU A 979 -56.19 10.76 -3.81
C LEU A 979 -57.67 10.53 -3.55
N ASN A 980 -58.52 11.52 -3.85
CA ASN A 980 -59.95 11.28 -4.07
C ASN A 980 -60.19 10.93 -5.54
N ILE A 981 -60.64 9.72 -5.81
CA ILE A 981 -61.05 9.24 -7.13
C ILE A 981 -62.58 9.26 -7.21
N LEU A 982 -63.12 10.11 -8.07
CA LEU A 982 -64.54 10.10 -8.43
C LEU A 982 -64.76 9.23 -9.66
N ILE A 983 -65.71 8.31 -9.57
CA ILE A 983 -66.03 7.34 -10.62
C ILE A 983 -67.43 7.68 -11.15
N ASP A 984 -67.55 8.03 -12.43
CA ASP A 984 -68.79 8.50 -13.07
C ASP A 984 -69.64 9.38 -12.13
N LYS A 985 -69.05 10.51 -11.73
CA LYS A 985 -69.62 11.48 -10.78
C LYS A 985 -71.02 11.95 -11.20
N ASP A 986 -71.25 12.10 -12.49
CA ASP A 986 -72.51 12.56 -13.07
C ASP A 986 -73.54 11.41 -13.27
N LYS A 987 -73.18 10.16 -12.94
CA LYS A 987 -74.01 8.94 -13.04
C LYS A 987 -74.60 8.72 -14.44
N LYS A 988 -73.77 8.91 -15.47
CA LYS A 988 -74.14 8.76 -16.90
C LYS A 988 -74.19 7.31 -17.37
N GLY A 989 -73.65 6.38 -16.58
CA GLY A 989 -73.44 4.99 -16.97
C GLY A 989 -72.29 4.84 -17.97
N GLU A 990 -71.20 5.60 -17.79
CA GLU A 990 -70.05 5.63 -18.71
C GLU A 990 -68.74 5.04 -18.15
N VAL A 991 -68.73 4.57 -16.90
CA VAL A 991 -67.72 3.63 -16.39
C VAL A 991 -68.29 2.23 -16.45
N LYS A 992 -67.72 1.34 -17.29
CA LYS A 992 -68.22 -0.04 -17.47
C LYS A 992 -67.16 -1.11 -17.20
N LEU A 993 -67.57 -2.10 -16.42
CA LEU A 993 -66.85 -3.33 -16.09
C LEU A 993 -67.47 -4.52 -16.83
N ASP A 994 -66.63 -5.36 -17.41
CA ASP A 994 -66.98 -6.57 -18.18
C ASP A 994 -65.96 -7.67 -17.82
N ALA A 995 -66.13 -8.24 -16.63
CA ALA A 995 -65.12 -9.04 -15.94
C ALA A 995 -65.68 -10.39 -15.51
N LEU A 996 -65.08 -11.48 -16.03
CA LEU A 996 -65.66 -12.82 -15.97
C LEU A 996 -67.13 -12.75 -16.46
N ASP A 997 -68.07 -13.16 -15.63
CA ASP A 997 -69.50 -13.19 -15.92
C ASP A 997 -70.27 -11.94 -15.43
N LEU A 998 -69.57 -10.97 -14.85
CA LEU A 998 -70.13 -9.70 -14.37
C LEU A 998 -70.01 -8.59 -15.42
N LYS A 999 -71.16 -8.01 -15.80
CA LYS A 999 -71.25 -6.79 -16.62
C LYS A 999 -71.94 -5.71 -15.80
N ALA A 1000 -71.24 -4.60 -15.51
CA ALA A 1000 -71.71 -3.57 -14.58
C ALA A 1000 -71.35 -2.15 -15.04
N GLU A 1001 -72.27 -1.21 -14.80
CA GLU A 1001 -72.08 0.24 -14.94
C GLU A 1001 -71.88 0.82 -13.53
N LEU A 1002 -70.74 1.47 -13.28
CA LEU A 1002 -70.27 1.81 -11.93
C LEU A 1002 -70.24 3.32 -11.69
N SER A 1003 -70.49 3.74 -10.46
CA SER A 1003 -70.26 5.12 -9.99
C SER A 1003 -69.87 5.13 -8.51
N GLY A 1004 -69.06 6.08 -8.05
CA GLY A 1004 -68.59 6.11 -6.66
C GLY A 1004 -67.65 7.25 -6.32
N ASP A 1005 -67.25 7.28 -5.05
CA ASP A 1005 -66.20 8.13 -4.47
C ASP A 1005 -65.28 7.20 -3.66
N LEU A 1006 -63.99 7.21 -3.99
CA LEU A 1006 -62.95 6.41 -3.34
C LEU A 1006 -61.77 7.29 -2.95
N ARG A 1007 -61.50 7.41 -1.64
CA ARG A 1007 -60.22 7.90 -1.15
C ARG A 1007 -59.21 6.75 -1.16
N VAL A 1008 -58.15 6.89 -1.95
CA VAL A 1008 -57.03 5.96 -2.02
C VAL A 1008 -55.84 6.59 -1.31
N GLN A 1009 -55.36 5.92 -0.27
CA GLN A 1009 -54.18 6.32 0.48
C GLN A 1009 -53.11 5.23 0.40
N VAL A 1010 -51.86 5.60 0.16
CA VAL A 1010 -50.73 4.65 0.12
C VAL A 1010 -49.61 5.19 1.00
N ASP A 1011 -49.12 4.36 1.92
CA ASP A 1011 -47.89 4.61 2.65
C ASP A 1011 -46.87 3.48 2.37
N ALA A 1012 -45.63 3.66 2.82
CA ALA A 1012 -44.53 2.72 2.59
C ALA A 1012 -44.70 1.32 3.23
N GLN A 1013 -45.84 1.04 3.88
CA GLN A 1013 -46.18 -0.27 4.45
C GLN A 1013 -47.57 -0.77 3.99
N ASN A 1014 -48.52 0.11 3.63
CA ASN A 1014 -49.92 -0.25 3.40
C ASN A 1014 -50.58 0.60 2.30
N THR A 1015 -51.45 -0.04 1.52
CA THR A 1015 -52.51 0.66 0.76
C THR A 1015 -53.81 0.61 1.56
N ARG A 1016 -54.50 1.75 1.67
CA ARG A 1016 -55.85 1.88 2.24
C ARG A 1016 -56.78 2.49 1.20
N VAL A 1017 -57.95 1.90 1.03
CA VAL A 1017 -59.04 2.43 0.19
C VAL A 1017 -60.29 2.56 1.04
N ASN A 1018 -60.89 3.75 1.02
CA ASN A 1018 -62.05 4.09 1.81
C ASN A 1018 -63.09 4.80 0.93
N GLY A 1019 -64.32 4.28 0.89
CA GLY A 1019 -65.39 4.87 0.07
C GLY A 1019 -66.46 3.87 -0.35
N LEU A 1020 -67.26 4.24 -1.34
CA LEU A 1020 -68.40 3.47 -1.82
C LEU A 1020 -68.44 3.47 -3.35
N VAL A 1021 -68.49 2.28 -3.94
CA VAL A 1021 -68.84 2.07 -5.35
C VAL A 1021 -70.24 1.46 -5.44
N GLN A 1022 -71.08 2.04 -6.28
CA GLN A 1022 -72.43 1.60 -6.57
C GLN A 1022 -72.52 1.08 -8.00
N VAL A 1023 -73.18 -0.06 -8.18
CA VAL A 1023 -73.61 -0.57 -9.48
C VAL A 1023 -74.89 0.15 -9.86
N LEU A 1024 -74.81 1.08 -10.82
CA LEU A 1024 -75.98 1.80 -11.35
C LEU A 1024 -76.92 0.86 -12.12
N LYS A 1025 -76.33 -0.12 -12.80
CA LYS A 1025 -77.00 -1.15 -13.60
C LYS A 1025 -76.02 -2.29 -13.83
N GLY A 1026 -76.49 -3.53 -13.78
CA GLY A 1026 -75.63 -4.67 -14.13
C GLY A 1026 -76.36 -5.99 -14.27
N SER A 1027 -75.61 -6.98 -14.76
CA SER A 1027 -76.04 -8.37 -14.86
C SER A 1027 -74.87 -9.29 -14.52
N TYR A 1028 -75.17 -10.36 -13.78
CA TYR A 1028 -74.25 -11.44 -13.47
C TYR A 1028 -74.80 -12.74 -14.03
N GLU A 1029 -73.98 -13.49 -14.76
CA GLU A 1029 -74.37 -14.76 -15.38
C GLU A 1029 -73.83 -15.93 -14.54
N ALA A 1030 -74.72 -16.81 -14.07
CA ALA A 1030 -74.35 -17.94 -13.21
C ALA A 1030 -75.37 -19.08 -13.36
N TYR A 1031 -74.90 -20.33 -13.32
CA TYR A 1031 -75.76 -21.52 -13.50
C TYR A 1031 -76.60 -21.47 -14.80
N SER A 1032 -76.02 -20.91 -15.87
CA SER A 1032 -76.66 -20.59 -17.15
C SER A 1032 -77.85 -19.62 -17.07
N GLN A 1033 -77.97 -18.84 -15.99
CA GLN A 1033 -79.03 -17.84 -15.79
C GLN A 1033 -78.45 -16.43 -15.69
N VAL A 1034 -79.08 -15.47 -16.38
CA VAL A 1034 -78.72 -14.05 -16.29
C VAL A 1034 -79.52 -13.40 -15.16
N LEU A 1035 -78.82 -13.03 -14.08
CA LEU A 1035 -79.36 -12.31 -12.93
C LEU A 1035 -79.12 -10.81 -13.10
N GLN A 1036 -80.19 -10.01 -13.00
CA GLN A 1036 -80.14 -8.55 -13.08
C GLN A 1036 -79.86 -7.96 -11.69
N ILE A 1037 -78.84 -7.12 -11.58
CA ILE A 1037 -78.46 -6.48 -10.32
C ILE A 1037 -79.49 -5.38 -10.00
N ARG A 1038 -80.28 -5.61 -8.95
CA ARG A 1038 -81.31 -4.69 -8.41
C ARG A 1038 -80.70 -3.70 -7.41
N LYS A 1039 -79.74 -4.18 -6.62
CA LYS A 1039 -78.91 -3.38 -5.72
C LYS A 1039 -77.47 -3.87 -5.86
N GLY A 1040 -76.49 -2.98 -5.90
CA GLY A 1040 -75.09 -3.37 -5.79
C GLY A 1040 -74.27 -2.28 -5.13
N GLU A 1041 -73.90 -2.48 -3.87
CA GLU A 1041 -73.06 -1.57 -3.11
C GLU A 1041 -71.79 -2.29 -2.66
N ILE A 1042 -70.64 -1.66 -2.91
CA ILE A 1042 -69.29 -2.17 -2.58
C ILE A 1042 -68.62 -1.11 -1.72
N THR A 1043 -68.52 -1.38 -0.42
CA THR A 1043 -67.96 -0.47 0.58
C THR A 1043 -66.52 -0.84 0.88
N PHE A 1044 -65.61 0.11 0.69
CA PHE A 1044 -64.20 -0.02 1.04
C PHE A 1044 -63.94 0.68 2.37
N SER A 1045 -63.26 0.00 3.29
CA SER A 1045 -63.08 0.44 4.69
C SER A 1045 -61.64 0.41 5.18
N GLY A 1046 -60.68 0.17 4.29
CA GLY A 1046 -59.27 -0.04 4.61
C GLY A 1046 -58.60 -0.91 3.56
N GLN A 1047 -58.52 -2.22 3.79
CA GLN A 1047 -57.84 -3.15 2.87
C GLN A 1047 -58.60 -3.25 1.52
N PRO A 1048 -57.93 -3.02 0.36
CA PRO A 1048 -58.58 -2.94 -0.95
C PRO A 1048 -59.07 -4.28 -1.49
N ASP A 1049 -58.44 -5.37 -1.05
CA ASP A 1049 -58.78 -6.77 -1.34
C ASP A 1049 -59.91 -7.33 -0.43
N VAL A 1050 -60.32 -6.56 0.58
CA VAL A 1050 -61.24 -6.97 1.65
C VAL A 1050 -62.51 -6.07 1.71
N PRO A 1051 -63.14 -5.66 0.59
CA PRO A 1051 -64.35 -4.83 0.65
C PRO A 1051 -65.56 -5.57 1.22
N ALA A 1052 -66.54 -4.80 1.68
CA ALA A 1052 -67.85 -5.31 2.06
C ALA A 1052 -68.85 -5.15 0.91
N PHE A 1053 -69.55 -6.23 0.57
CA PHE A 1053 -70.61 -6.27 -0.44
C PHE A 1053 -72.00 -6.17 0.22
N ASP A 1054 -72.91 -5.50 -0.47
CA ASP A 1054 -74.37 -5.63 -0.32
C ASP A 1054 -75.01 -5.57 -1.71
N ILE A 1055 -75.16 -6.75 -2.32
CA ILE A 1055 -75.55 -6.93 -3.72
C ILE A 1055 -76.79 -7.84 -3.79
N GLU A 1056 -77.86 -7.33 -4.39
CA GLU A 1056 -79.05 -8.11 -4.75
C GLU A 1056 -79.11 -8.29 -6.27
N ALA A 1057 -79.10 -9.54 -6.74
CA ALA A 1057 -79.31 -9.87 -8.15
C ALA A 1057 -80.53 -10.80 -8.29
N ILE A 1058 -81.52 -10.37 -9.07
CA ILE A 1058 -82.78 -11.10 -9.29
C ILE A 1058 -82.76 -11.79 -10.65
N ARG A 1059 -83.39 -12.96 -10.77
CA ARG A 1059 -83.74 -13.52 -12.08
C ARG A 1059 -84.65 -12.53 -12.81
N ASN A 1060 -84.40 -12.31 -14.11
CA ASN A 1060 -85.23 -11.43 -14.94
C ASN A 1060 -86.73 -11.81 -14.77
N PRO A 1061 -87.61 -10.91 -14.30
CA PRO A 1061 -89.02 -11.23 -14.05
C PRO A 1061 -89.85 -11.62 -15.28
N LEU A 1062 -89.32 -11.42 -16.50
CA LEU A 1062 -89.91 -11.96 -17.73
C LEU A 1062 -89.68 -13.48 -17.88
N ASN A 1063 -88.76 -14.04 -17.08
CA ASN A 1063 -88.33 -15.45 -17.09
C ASN A 1063 -88.72 -16.17 -15.78
N THR A 1064 -89.70 -15.67 -15.03
CA THR A 1064 -90.33 -16.32 -13.87
C THR A 1064 -91.85 -16.41 -14.03
N ASN A 1065 -92.42 -17.53 -13.58
CA ASN A 1065 -93.86 -17.74 -13.52
C ASN A 1065 -94.47 -17.10 -12.27
N ASP A 1066 -95.81 -17.04 -12.24
CA ASP A 1066 -96.63 -16.64 -11.10
C ASP A 1066 -96.35 -15.23 -10.51
N GLY A 1067 -95.60 -14.39 -11.23
CA GLY A 1067 -95.20 -13.06 -10.81
C GLY A 1067 -94.16 -13.05 -9.68
N VAL A 1068 -93.52 -14.19 -9.38
CA VAL A 1068 -92.55 -14.32 -8.28
C VAL A 1068 -91.21 -13.74 -8.71
N ILE A 1069 -90.67 -12.83 -7.89
CA ILE A 1069 -89.27 -12.43 -7.97
C ILE A 1069 -88.46 -13.42 -7.13
N ALA A 1070 -87.39 -13.97 -7.70
CA ALA A 1070 -86.41 -14.77 -6.98
C ALA A 1070 -85.00 -14.26 -7.28
N GLY A 1071 -84.13 -14.27 -6.27
CA GLY A 1071 -82.81 -13.68 -6.38
C GLY A 1071 -81.82 -14.18 -5.34
N ILE A 1072 -80.57 -13.77 -5.53
CA ILE A 1072 -79.47 -13.91 -4.58
C ILE A 1072 -79.22 -12.56 -3.91
N ARG A 1073 -78.95 -12.57 -2.61
CA ARG A 1073 -78.39 -11.45 -1.86
C ARG A 1073 -77.01 -11.86 -1.34
N VAL A 1074 -75.98 -11.14 -1.77
CA VAL A 1074 -74.59 -11.33 -1.34
C VAL A 1074 -74.25 -10.22 -0.35
N THR A 1075 -73.93 -10.58 0.88
CA THR A 1075 -73.59 -9.63 1.96
C THR A 1075 -72.30 -10.01 2.68
N GLY A 1076 -71.68 -9.04 3.36
CA GLY A 1076 -70.48 -9.28 4.15
C GLY A 1076 -69.21 -9.13 3.31
N ASN A 1077 -68.13 -9.80 3.69
CA ASN A 1077 -66.80 -9.49 3.18
C ASN A 1077 -66.44 -10.29 1.92
N ALA A 1078 -65.67 -9.72 0.98
CA ALA A 1078 -65.21 -10.40 -0.22
C ALA A 1078 -64.49 -11.75 0.04
N ILE A 1079 -63.74 -11.87 1.14
CA ILE A 1079 -63.04 -13.13 1.50
C ILE A 1079 -64.02 -14.17 2.10
N LYS A 1080 -65.13 -13.73 2.71
CA LYS A 1080 -66.16 -14.59 3.33
C LYS A 1080 -67.57 -14.00 3.13
N PRO A 1081 -68.13 -14.06 1.92
CA PRO A 1081 -69.46 -13.54 1.65
C PRO A 1081 -70.53 -14.50 2.19
N SER A 1082 -71.59 -13.94 2.79
CA SER A 1082 -72.87 -14.64 2.97
C SER A 1082 -73.63 -14.56 1.66
N VAL A 1083 -74.10 -15.70 1.15
CA VAL A 1083 -74.93 -15.78 -0.06
C VAL A 1083 -76.28 -16.35 0.34
N ASP A 1084 -77.26 -15.46 0.47
CA ASP A 1084 -78.61 -15.78 0.88
C ASP A 1084 -79.54 -15.80 -0.33
N LEU A 1085 -80.39 -16.82 -0.42
CA LEU A 1085 -81.48 -16.86 -1.39
C LEU A 1085 -82.68 -16.06 -0.86
N PHE A 1086 -83.42 -15.41 -1.75
CA PHE A 1086 -84.68 -14.76 -1.40
C PHE A 1086 -85.73 -14.88 -2.50
N SER A 1087 -86.99 -14.72 -2.11
CA SER A 1087 -88.11 -14.54 -3.03
C SER A 1087 -89.11 -13.51 -2.51
N GLU A 1088 -89.86 -12.90 -3.43
CA GLU A 1088 -90.99 -12.02 -3.15
C GLU A 1088 -92.21 -12.61 -3.88
N PRO A 1089 -93.21 -13.17 -3.17
CA PRO A 1089 -93.30 -13.34 -1.72
C PRO A 1089 -92.29 -14.36 -1.16
N SER A 1090 -92.01 -14.27 0.15
CA SER A 1090 -91.02 -15.13 0.82
C SER A 1090 -91.47 -16.59 0.87
N MET A 1091 -90.58 -17.50 0.48
CA MET A 1091 -90.77 -18.95 0.48
C MET A 1091 -89.58 -19.67 1.13
N GLU A 1092 -89.69 -20.98 1.34
CA GLU A 1092 -88.58 -21.85 1.77
C GLU A 1092 -87.43 -21.86 0.75
N GLN A 1093 -86.17 -21.96 1.21
CA GLN A 1093 -84.97 -21.88 0.37
C GLN A 1093 -84.97 -22.86 -0.82
N ALA A 1094 -85.52 -24.06 -0.66
CA ALA A 1094 -85.65 -25.02 -1.76
C ALA A 1094 -86.54 -24.50 -2.91
N LYS A 1095 -87.60 -23.74 -2.61
CA LYS A 1095 -88.45 -23.10 -3.62
C LYS A 1095 -87.82 -21.83 -4.19
N GLN A 1096 -87.11 -21.06 -3.37
CA GLN A 1096 -86.33 -19.90 -3.84
C GLN A 1096 -85.29 -20.35 -4.89
N LEU A 1097 -84.56 -21.43 -4.62
CA LEU A 1097 -83.60 -22.04 -5.56
C LEU A 1097 -84.29 -22.60 -6.80
N SER A 1098 -85.44 -23.27 -6.65
CA SER A 1098 -86.23 -23.78 -7.78
C SER A 1098 -86.67 -22.65 -8.73
N TYR A 1099 -87.15 -21.52 -8.19
CA TYR A 1099 -87.45 -20.32 -8.99
C TYR A 1099 -86.21 -19.69 -9.61
N LEU A 1100 -85.09 -19.61 -8.88
CA LEU A 1100 -83.84 -19.03 -9.37
C LEU A 1100 -83.28 -19.80 -10.57
N ILE A 1101 -83.32 -21.14 -10.54
CA ILE A 1101 -82.82 -22.01 -11.61
C ILE A 1101 -83.84 -22.18 -12.75
N THR A 1102 -85.09 -22.53 -12.44
CA THR A 1102 -86.09 -22.98 -13.43
C THR A 1102 -87.13 -21.92 -13.81
N GLY A 1103 -87.29 -20.88 -13.00
CA GLY A 1103 -88.39 -19.91 -13.13
C GLY A 1103 -89.73 -20.35 -12.52
N ALA A 1104 -89.83 -21.53 -11.88
CA ALA A 1104 -91.05 -22.04 -11.25
C ALA A 1104 -90.85 -22.51 -9.80
N GLY A 1105 -91.94 -22.58 -9.03
CA GLY A 1105 -91.92 -22.87 -7.59
C GLY A 1105 -91.89 -24.36 -7.18
N THR A 1106 -91.85 -25.26 -8.17
CA THR A 1106 -91.67 -26.71 -8.01
C THR A 1106 -90.91 -27.26 -9.22
N PHE A 1107 -90.10 -28.30 -9.01
CA PHE A 1107 -89.42 -29.03 -10.09
C PHE A 1107 -90.41 -29.92 -10.85
N GLY A 1108 -91.25 -29.29 -11.67
CA GLY A 1108 -92.43 -29.92 -12.29
C GLY A 1108 -93.71 -29.58 -11.52
N GLY A 1109 -94.82 -29.41 -12.24
CA GLY A 1109 -96.13 -29.10 -11.67
C GLY A 1109 -97.07 -30.30 -11.71
N GLY A 1110 -97.27 -30.98 -10.59
CA GLY A 1110 -98.18 -32.12 -10.46
C GLY A 1110 -98.25 -32.61 -9.02
N SER A 1111 -99.42 -33.02 -8.54
CA SER A 1111 -99.61 -33.38 -7.14
C SER A 1111 -99.44 -34.88 -6.86
N GLY A 1112 -98.25 -35.25 -6.34
CA GLY A 1112 -98.11 -36.32 -5.35
C GLY A 1112 -97.56 -37.67 -5.83
N ASN A 1113 -96.32 -37.96 -5.40
CA ASN A 1113 -96.02 -39.19 -4.65
C ASN A 1113 -94.70 -39.05 -3.87
N SER A 1114 -94.53 -39.81 -2.79
CA SER A 1114 -93.43 -39.67 -1.84
C SER A 1114 -92.11 -40.34 -2.28
N GLU A 1115 -91.78 -40.27 -3.57
CA GLU A 1115 -90.56 -40.87 -4.15
C GLU A 1115 -89.62 -39.80 -4.74
N GLU A 1116 -90.14 -38.62 -5.09
CA GLU A 1116 -89.38 -37.50 -5.68
C GLU A 1116 -88.26 -36.97 -4.78
N THR A 1117 -88.45 -36.98 -3.46
CA THR A 1117 -87.47 -36.48 -2.48
C THR A 1117 -86.16 -37.27 -2.50
N THR A 1118 -86.19 -38.55 -2.86
CA THR A 1118 -85.00 -39.38 -3.08
C THR A 1118 -84.23 -38.99 -4.34
N MET A 1119 -84.94 -38.67 -5.44
CA MET A 1119 -84.32 -38.21 -6.69
C MET A 1119 -83.70 -36.81 -6.53
N VAL A 1120 -84.42 -35.90 -5.87
CA VAL A 1120 -83.93 -34.54 -5.58
C VAL A 1120 -82.67 -34.59 -4.71
N ASN A 1121 -82.65 -35.41 -3.66
CA ASN A 1121 -81.45 -35.57 -2.83
C ASN A 1121 -80.26 -36.18 -3.60
N ALA A 1122 -80.50 -37.08 -4.57
CA ALA A 1122 -79.44 -37.61 -5.43
C ALA A 1122 -78.87 -36.54 -6.38
N LEU A 1123 -79.74 -35.74 -7.01
CA LEU A 1123 -79.35 -34.60 -7.86
C LEU A 1123 -78.60 -33.52 -7.07
N VAL A 1124 -79.05 -33.18 -5.86
CA VAL A 1124 -78.36 -32.26 -4.95
C VAL A 1124 -77.01 -32.84 -4.50
N SER A 1125 -76.92 -34.15 -4.25
CA SER A 1125 -75.64 -34.81 -3.91
C SER A 1125 -74.62 -34.76 -5.05
N PHE A 1126 -75.07 -34.82 -6.31
CA PHE A 1126 -74.22 -34.60 -7.48
C PHE A 1126 -73.87 -33.12 -7.69
N GLY A 1127 -74.82 -32.21 -7.51
CA GLY A 1127 -74.67 -30.77 -7.80
C GLY A 1127 -73.92 -29.97 -6.74
N VAL A 1128 -73.88 -30.42 -5.48
CA VAL A 1128 -73.16 -29.75 -4.36
C VAL A 1128 -71.74 -30.31 -4.19
N GLY A 1129 -71.34 -31.29 -5.02
CA GLY A 1129 -70.28 -32.25 -4.68
C GLY A 1129 -68.99 -32.28 -5.51
N GLN A 1130 -68.87 -31.57 -6.66
CA GLN A 1130 -67.58 -31.31 -7.33
C GLN A 1130 -67.65 -30.08 -8.27
N SER A 1131 -66.52 -29.41 -8.50
CA SER A 1131 -66.41 -28.26 -9.42
C SER A 1131 -66.57 -28.65 -10.89
N GLU A 1132 -66.98 -27.70 -11.74
CA GLU A 1132 -67.20 -27.84 -13.19
C GLU A 1132 -66.00 -28.46 -13.95
N ASN A 1133 -64.77 -28.29 -13.44
CA ASN A 1133 -63.56 -28.94 -13.96
C ASN A 1133 -63.60 -30.48 -13.97
N GLY A 1134 -64.49 -31.11 -13.19
CA GLY A 1134 -64.61 -32.57 -13.07
C GLY A 1134 -65.09 -33.28 -14.34
N ILE A 1135 -65.98 -32.64 -15.12
CA ILE A 1135 -66.54 -33.25 -16.35
C ILE A 1135 -65.64 -32.96 -17.56
N GLY A 1136 -65.15 -31.73 -17.70
CA GLY A 1136 -64.23 -31.35 -18.80
C GLY A 1136 -62.92 -32.14 -18.79
N SER A 1137 -62.37 -32.44 -17.60
CA SER A 1137 -61.14 -33.26 -17.47
C SER A 1137 -61.37 -34.75 -17.75
N LEU A 1138 -62.61 -35.25 -17.67
CA LEU A 1138 -62.99 -36.58 -18.14
C LEU A 1138 -63.12 -36.61 -19.67
N GLY A 1139 -63.73 -35.58 -20.26
CA GLY A 1139 -63.81 -35.40 -21.72
C GLY A 1139 -62.43 -35.39 -22.38
N GLN A 1140 -61.49 -34.59 -21.85
CA GLN A 1140 -60.11 -34.53 -22.34
C GLN A 1140 -59.39 -35.90 -22.32
N LYS A 1141 -59.66 -36.77 -21.35
CA LYS A 1141 -59.09 -38.12 -21.29
C LYS A 1141 -59.74 -39.12 -22.26
N LEU A 1142 -60.96 -38.83 -22.73
CA LEU A 1142 -61.71 -39.63 -23.70
C LEU A 1142 -61.63 -39.07 -25.13
N GLY A 1143 -60.89 -37.98 -25.35
CA GLY A 1143 -60.74 -37.34 -26.66
C GLY A 1143 -61.92 -36.45 -27.08
N VAL A 1144 -62.85 -36.13 -26.17
CA VAL A 1144 -64.04 -35.32 -26.45
C VAL A 1144 -63.85 -33.92 -25.85
N LYS A 1145 -63.91 -32.89 -26.71
CA LYS A 1145 -63.88 -31.49 -26.28
C LYS A 1145 -65.26 -31.04 -25.80
N ASP A 1146 -65.26 -30.06 -24.90
CA ASP A 1146 -66.45 -29.30 -24.48
C ASP A 1146 -67.64 -30.19 -24.07
N LEU A 1147 -67.31 -31.27 -23.33
CA LEU A 1147 -68.27 -32.25 -22.83
C LEU A 1147 -69.15 -31.59 -21.73
N ASN A 1148 -70.40 -31.28 -22.08
CA ASN A 1148 -71.33 -30.55 -21.25
C ASN A 1148 -72.64 -31.34 -21.04
N LEU A 1149 -73.18 -31.30 -19.82
CA LEU A 1149 -74.44 -31.95 -19.44
C LEU A 1149 -75.50 -30.87 -19.18
N GLN A 1150 -76.49 -30.77 -20.06
CA GLN A 1150 -77.54 -29.75 -20.05
C GLN A 1150 -78.94 -30.37 -19.97
N THR A 1151 -79.96 -29.56 -19.68
CA THR A 1151 -81.37 -29.93 -19.87
C THR A 1151 -81.98 -29.13 -21.01
N ALA A 1152 -82.79 -29.78 -21.84
CA ALA A 1152 -83.42 -29.19 -23.01
C ALA A 1152 -84.90 -29.58 -23.10
N GLY A 1153 -85.70 -28.72 -23.75
CA GLY A 1153 -87.16 -28.89 -23.84
C GLY A 1153 -87.93 -28.28 -22.66
N GLN A 1154 -89.25 -28.47 -22.65
CA GLN A 1154 -90.16 -27.98 -21.61
C GLN A 1154 -91.30 -28.99 -21.35
N GLY A 1155 -91.77 -29.07 -20.10
CA GLY A 1155 -92.87 -29.95 -19.71
C GLY A 1155 -92.54 -31.43 -19.94
N GLN A 1156 -93.49 -32.18 -20.50
CA GLN A 1156 -93.33 -33.61 -20.80
C GLN A 1156 -92.13 -33.90 -21.73
N GLY A 1157 -91.79 -32.97 -22.64
CA GLY A 1157 -90.66 -33.10 -23.58
C GLY A 1157 -89.31 -32.65 -23.02
N THR A 1158 -89.13 -32.68 -21.69
CA THR A 1158 -87.84 -32.34 -21.06
C THR A 1158 -86.88 -33.51 -21.14
N LYS A 1159 -85.69 -33.31 -21.72
CA LYS A 1159 -84.60 -34.29 -21.80
C LYS A 1159 -83.33 -33.77 -21.13
N VAL A 1160 -82.55 -34.69 -20.55
CA VAL A 1160 -81.15 -34.45 -20.15
C VAL A 1160 -80.28 -34.79 -21.35
N GLU A 1161 -79.47 -33.85 -21.80
CA GLU A 1161 -78.57 -33.99 -22.95
C GLU A 1161 -77.11 -33.92 -22.50
N LEU A 1162 -76.35 -34.98 -22.75
CA LEU A 1162 -74.89 -34.94 -22.72
C LEU A 1162 -74.39 -34.62 -24.13
N SER A 1163 -73.78 -33.46 -24.34
CA SER A 1163 -73.23 -33.06 -25.64
C SER A 1163 -71.72 -32.81 -25.58
N GLY A 1164 -71.02 -33.01 -26.69
CA GLY A 1164 -69.58 -32.78 -26.80
C GLY A 1164 -69.10 -32.79 -28.23
N GLN A 1165 -67.89 -32.28 -28.46
CA GLN A 1165 -67.28 -32.18 -29.79
C GLN A 1165 -66.20 -33.26 -29.98
N LEU A 1166 -66.42 -34.15 -30.95
CA LEU A 1166 -65.51 -35.26 -31.27
C LEU A 1166 -64.36 -34.82 -32.19
N ALA A 1167 -64.66 -33.90 -33.09
CA ALA A 1167 -63.70 -33.27 -33.99
C ALA A 1167 -64.20 -31.87 -34.37
N GLU A 1168 -63.33 -31.05 -34.96
CA GLU A 1168 -63.73 -29.75 -35.50
C GLU A 1168 -64.86 -29.95 -36.53
N GLY A 1169 -65.98 -29.23 -36.37
CA GLY A 1169 -67.21 -29.43 -37.14
C GLY A 1169 -68.08 -30.63 -36.76
N VAL A 1170 -67.62 -31.60 -35.93
CA VAL A 1170 -68.39 -32.81 -35.54
C VAL A 1170 -68.84 -32.75 -34.07
N LYS A 1171 -70.11 -32.41 -33.84
CA LYS A 1171 -70.75 -32.46 -32.51
C LYS A 1171 -71.57 -33.75 -32.36
N ILE A 1172 -71.51 -34.38 -31.18
CA ILE A 1172 -72.42 -35.44 -30.77
C ILE A 1172 -73.25 -34.97 -29.56
N THR A 1173 -74.51 -35.39 -29.52
CA THR A 1173 -75.44 -35.16 -28.41
C THR A 1173 -76.15 -36.47 -28.07
N TYR A 1174 -76.25 -36.81 -26.80
CA TYR A 1174 -77.02 -37.93 -26.29
C TYR A 1174 -78.07 -37.42 -25.30
N GLY A 1175 -79.32 -37.36 -25.77
CA GLY A 1175 -80.50 -37.02 -24.98
C GLY A 1175 -81.15 -38.24 -24.35
N VAL A 1176 -81.64 -38.11 -23.12
CA VAL A 1176 -82.59 -39.04 -22.50
C VAL A 1176 -83.76 -38.23 -21.92
N GLY A 1177 -84.97 -38.55 -22.37
CA GLY A 1177 -86.21 -37.95 -21.89
C GLY A 1177 -86.47 -38.26 -20.42
N VAL A 1178 -86.64 -37.20 -19.61
CA VAL A 1178 -86.75 -37.29 -18.15
C VAL A 1178 -88.07 -37.92 -17.70
N PHE A 1179 -89.11 -37.84 -18.54
CA PHE A 1179 -90.47 -38.27 -18.20
C PHE A 1179 -91.00 -39.44 -19.05
N ASP A 1180 -90.44 -39.67 -20.25
CA ASP A 1180 -90.88 -40.71 -21.19
C ASP A 1180 -89.83 -41.81 -21.45
N SER A 1181 -88.62 -41.69 -20.87
CA SER A 1181 -87.51 -42.65 -20.99
C SER A 1181 -87.01 -42.94 -22.41
N ILE A 1182 -87.34 -42.08 -23.37
CA ILE A 1182 -86.83 -42.18 -24.75
C ILE A 1182 -85.39 -41.67 -24.80
N SER A 1183 -84.48 -42.45 -25.40
CA SER A 1183 -83.11 -41.99 -25.68
C SER A 1183 -82.93 -41.62 -27.14
N GLU A 1184 -82.09 -40.60 -27.37
CA GLU A 1184 -81.86 -39.96 -28.66
C GLU A 1184 -80.36 -39.67 -28.80
N VAL A 1185 -79.73 -40.15 -29.88
CA VAL A 1185 -78.37 -39.76 -30.26
C VAL A 1185 -78.47 -38.89 -31.50
N SER A 1186 -78.00 -37.64 -31.45
CA SER A 1186 -77.76 -36.83 -32.65
C SER A 1186 -76.27 -36.63 -32.91
N VAL A 1187 -75.87 -36.76 -34.17
CA VAL A 1187 -74.54 -36.41 -34.66
C VAL A 1187 -74.71 -35.33 -35.72
N HIS A 1188 -74.21 -34.14 -35.42
CA HIS A 1188 -74.29 -32.97 -36.27
C HIS A 1188 -72.89 -32.67 -36.83
N TYR A 1189 -72.74 -32.74 -38.16
CA TYR A 1189 -71.48 -32.55 -38.87
C TYR A 1189 -71.56 -31.39 -39.87
N GLN A 1190 -70.77 -30.36 -39.64
CA GLN A 1190 -70.58 -29.24 -40.55
C GLN A 1190 -69.69 -29.67 -41.73
N LEU A 1191 -70.31 -29.89 -42.90
CA LEU A 1191 -69.62 -30.27 -44.13
C LEU A 1191 -68.94 -29.07 -44.81
N LEU A 1192 -69.56 -27.89 -44.71
CA LEU A 1192 -69.07 -26.61 -45.22
C LEU A 1192 -69.55 -25.48 -44.28
N PRO A 1193 -68.98 -24.26 -44.33
CA PRO A 1193 -69.37 -23.14 -43.45
C PRO A 1193 -70.87 -22.77 -43.43
N GLN A 1194 -71.65 -23.24 -44.40
CA GLN A 1194 -73.10 -23.04 -44.48
C GLN A 1194 -73.87 -24.33 -44.79
N VAL A 1195 -73.25 -25.53 -44.73
CA VAL A 1195 -73.92 -26.81 -45.04
C VAL A 1195 -73.64 -27.84 -43.94
N TYR A 1196 -74.71 -28.42 -43.40
CA TYR A 1196 -74.71 -29.25 -42.21
C TYR A 1196 -75.46 -30.56 -42.49
N LEU A 1197 -74.90 -31.67 -42.02
CA LEU A 1197 -75.49 -33.00 -42.06
C LEU A 1197 -75.79 -33.44 -40.63
N GLU A 1198 -77.04 -33.71 -40.33
CA GLU A 1198 -77.48 -34.13 -39.00
C GLU A 1198 -78.12 -35.51 -39.06
N ALA A 1199 -77.52 -36.45 -38.33
CA ALA A 1199 -78.02 -37.81 -38.18
C ALA A 1199 -78.64 -37.97 -36.79
N VAL A 1200 -79.94 -38.25 -36.71
CA VAL A 1200 -80.65 -38.45 -35.44
C VAL A 1200 -81.10 -39.90 -35.35
N SER A 1201 -80.83 -40.55 -34.21
CA SER A 1201 -81.26 -41.92 -33.92
C SER A 1201 -82.04 -41.96 -32.62
N GLY A 1202 -83.28 -42.46 -32.66
CA GLY A 1202 -84.19 -42.49 -31.52
C GLY A 1202 -85.41 -43.36 -31.83
N VAL A 1203 -86.62 -42.88 -31.54
CA VAL A 1203 -87.88 -43.60 -31.90
C VAL A 1203 -88.04 -43.72 -33.42
N ASN A 1204 -87.63 -42.68 -34.15
CA ASN A 1204 -87.41 -42.71 -35.60
C ASN A 1204 -85.96 -42.31 -35.85
N ASN A 1205 -85.33 -42.88 -36.88
CA ASN A 1205 -84.00 -42.48 -37.32
C ASN A 1205 -84.13 -41.57 -38.55
N THR A 1206 -83.51 -40.38 -38.53
CA THR A 1206 -83.47 -39.44 -39.66
C THR A 1206 -82.04 -39.06 -40.02
N LEU A 1207 -81.86 -38.58 -41.25
CA LEU A 1207 -80.58 -38.08 -41.77
C LEU A 1207 -80.89 -36.87 -42.65
N ASP A 1208 -80.74 -35.69 -42.06
CA ASP A 1208 -81.17 -34.43 -42.65
C ASP A 1208 -79.95 -33.62 -43.11
N LEU A 1209 -79.95 -33.20 -44.38
CA LEU A 1209 -78.93 -32.32 -44.95
C LEU A 1209 -79.55 -30.94 -45.16
N TYR A 1210 -79.08 -29.95 -44.42
CA TYR A 1210 -79.58 -28.59 -44.49
C TYR A 1210 -78.47 -27.56 -44.70
N TYR A 1211 -78.85 -26.38 -45.16
CA TYR A 1211 -77.94 -25.27 -45.41
C TYR A 1211 -78.48 -23.97 -44.80
N GLN A 1212 -77.59 -23.14 -44.27
CA GLN A 1212 -77.95 -21.93 -43.55
C GLN A 1212 -77.31 -20.70 -44.21
N ILE A 1213 -78.12 -19.94 -44.95
CA ILE A 1213 -77.70 -18.65 -45.52
C ILE A 1213 -78.10 -17.55 -44.54
N THR A 1214 -77.11 -16.89 -43.94
CA THR A 1214 -77.33 -15.68 -43.14
C THR A 1214 -77.41 -14.47 -44.05
N SER A 1215 -78.63 -13.97 -44.32
CA SER A 1215 -78.79 -12.62 -44.88
C SER A 1215 -78.38 -11.57 -43.84
N LYS A 1216 -77.83 -10.45 -44.30
CA LYS A 1216 -77.67 -9.24 -43.49
C LYS A 1216 -78.65 -8.18 -43.98
N ASP A 1217 -79.66 -7.92 -43.16
CA ASP A 1217 -80.45 -6.70 -43.10
C ASP A 1217 -80.51 -6.27 -41.62
#